data_AF-A0A8X8B4N3-F1
#
_entry.id   AF-A0A8X8B4N3-F1
#
_cell.length_a   1.000
_cell.length_b   1.000
_cell.length_c   1.000
_cell.angle_alpha   90.00
_cell.angle_beta   90.00
_cell.angle_gamma   90.00
#
_symmetry.space_group_name_H-M   'P 1'
#
loop_
_entity.id
_entity.type
_entity.pdbx_description
1 polymer ?
#
loop_
_entity_poly.entity_id
_entity_poly.type
_entity_poly.pdbx_seq_one_letter_code
_entity_poly.pdbx_strand_id
1 'polypeptide(L)'
;MANQSEPLLLSADDSDIDHKTRPEELTFDNIVERSLSDFGFWQLFQVLLVGLALFFDAQQIFITVYTDAYPTWHCVNHTICDHSTSDICKLPRSAWEWDGGSTDKTVISDFGLECSSSLLRSMPSSAFYIGAIVGGFFLAFIPDDSLGRKKLVLFSNFAMSITSISVVFSTNVWIYITLKFIIGFSRSQTWSYALVLISERVSTKWRPRATMIPFTFFVSGFMSLSGIAYLAQHSSWRYLYLYTAVPAIFYCIFLYLFRLESPRWLHLQGNDEEAIHVPLLMYDSLGRKKLVLFSNFAMSITSISVVFSTNVWIYITLKFIIGFSRSQTWSYALVLISERVSTKWRPRATMIPFTFFVSGFMSLSGIAYLAQHSSWRYLYLYTAVPQYSIVSSSTFSLQGLCHCPNRYLAQHSSWRYLYLYTAVPAIFYCIFLYLFALESPRWLHLQGNDEEAIHVLKCLSSKNKAYLESLVSQLPVEQETSEELPRYSIKDFFFRKWAFRRIVVVMIILFGLGISYYGVPLAARDIDVNIYLSETLNAVVELPTFIITPIILERFSRRSSVLVNTLLGGASGVLCFLLSVFRKTGIAFAFELGTFFCARTGFNLMAVYMVEMFPTCVRSSAIMMFRQALVVGGACCPLIASIGRDLPSVSFAVFGVAMSGLGLFVLILPETKGSSLCDTMEEQEKRDQAINTSHC
;
A
#
# COMPACT_ATOMS: atom_id res chain seq x y z
N MET A 1 -2.80 73.99 37.96
CA MET A 1 -2.23 73.78 39.31
C MET A 1 -1.74 72.36 39.41
N ALA A 2 -0.62 72.17 40.08
CA ALA A 2 0.29 71.04 39.97
C ALA A 2 -0.17 69.73 40.65
N ASN A 3 0.26 68.63 40.03
CA ASN A 3 0.74 67.34 40.54
C ASN A 3 0.63 66.91 42.02
N GLN A 4 0.33 65.60 42.13
CA GLN A 4 0.93 64.56 42.98
C GLN A 4 0.45 64.32 44.42
N SER A 5 -0.16 63.15 44.63
CA SER A 5 0.35 62.13 45.57
C SER A 5 -0.42 60.80 45.43
N GLU A 6 0.21 59.80 44.80
CA GLU A 6 0.07 58.36 45.13
C GLU A 6 1.09 58.02 46.25
N PRO A 7 1.14 56.82 46.87
CA PRO A 7 0.27 55.62 46.77
C PRO A 7 -0.08 54.97 48.15
N LEU A 8 -0.96 53.96 48.20
CA LEU A 8 -0.94 52.91 49.24
C LEU A 8 -1.71 51.64 48.82
N LEU A 9 -0.92 50.64 48.38
CA LEU A 9 -1.05 49.18 48.48
C LEU A 9 -2.40 48.52 48.89
N LEU A 10 -2.91 47.72 47.96
CA LEU A 10 -3.25 46.27 48.06
C LEU A 10 -4.08 45.74 49.26
N SER A 11 -5.34 45.45 48.96
CA SER A 11 -6.08 44.25 49.38
C SER A 11 -7.16 43.98 48.32
N ALA A 12 -6.94 43.08 47.37
CA ALA A 12 -7.23 41.64 47.45
C ALA A 12 -8.73 41.36 47.65
N ASP A 13 -9.43 41.27 46.53
CA ASP A 13 -10.60 40.39 46.22
C ASP A 13 -11.50 41.10 45.20
N ASP A 14 -11.32 40.81 43.90
CA ASP A 14 -12.37 40.88 42.86
C ASP A 14 -11.83 40.58 41.43
N SER A 15 -11.00 39.54 41.27
CA SER A 15 -10.49 39.16 39.93
C SER A 15 -10.53 37.67 39.63
N ASP A 16 -11.56 36.94 40.08
CA ASP A 16 -11.62 35.49 39.85
C ASP A 16 -12.99 34.95 39.41
N ILE A 17 -13.78 35.76 38.72
CA ILE A 17 -14.99 35.30 38.02
C ILE A 17 -15.03 35.94 36.61
N ASP A 18 -15.28 35.11 35.59
CA ASP A 18 -15.43 35.41 34.16
C ASP A 18 -14.20 35.49 33.23
N HIS A 19 -13.28 34.52 33.33
CA HIS A 19 -12.45 34.10 32.18
C HIS A 19 -12.77 32.70 31.62
N LYS A 20 -13.85 32.05 32.05
CA LYS A 20 -14.31 30.75 31.52
C LYS A 20 -15.64 30.87 30.77
N THR A 21 -15.58 31.41 29.56
CA THR A 21 -16.33 30.99 28.34
C THR A 21 -16.33 32.15 27.34
N ARG A 22 -15.24 32.31 26.59
CA ARG A 22 -15.44 32.66 25.18
C ARG A 22 -15.87 31.36 24.49
N PRO A 23 -16.97 31.31 23.73
CA PRO A 23 -17.20 30.18 22.84
C PRO A 23 -15.96 30.07 21.95
N GLU A 24 -15.28 28.91 21.99
CA GLU A 24 -14.27 28.60 20.97
C GLU A 24 -14.96 28.78 19.61
N GLU A 25 -14.38 29.59 18.73
CA GLU A 25 -14.83 29.66 17.33
C GLU A 25 -14.89 28.22 16.81
N LEU A 26 -16.09 27.80 16.40
CA LEU A 26 -16.38 26.44 15.98
C LEU A 26 -15.88 26.24 14.53
N THR A 27 -14.57 26.36 14.33
CA THR A 27 -13.94 26.18 13.03
C THR A 27 -14.10 24.73 12.55
N PHE A 28 -14.20 24.52 11.23
CA PHE A 28 -14.33 23.18 10.63
C PHE A 28 -13.24 22.20 11.12
N ASP A 29 -12.02 22.71 11.31
CA ASP A 29 -10.91 21.93 11.87
C ASP A 29 -11.18 21.46 13.31
N ASN A 30 -11.78 22.30 14.18
CA ASN A 30 -12.15 21.91 15.54
C ASN A 30 -13.26 20.85 15.55
N ILE A 31 -14.22 20.91 14.61
CA ILE A 31 -15.28 19.90 14.45
C ILE A 31 -14.65 18.56 14.03
N VAL A 32 -13.82 18.56 12.99
CA VAL A 32 -13.12 17.36 12.50
C VAL A 32 -12.23 16.75 13.57
N GLU A 33 -11.48 17.56 14.31
CA GLU A 33 -10.58 17.11 15.37
C GLU A 33 -11.35 16.45 16.52
N ARG A 34 -12.50 17.00 16.90
CA ARG A 34 -13.37 16.46 17.95
C ARG A 34 -14.10 15.20 17.51
N SER A 35 -14.52 15.10 16.24
CA SER A 35 -15.12 13.89 15.68
C SER A 35 -14.10 12.76 15.50
N LEU A 36 -12.82 13.07 15.27
CA LEU A 36 -11.75 12.09 15.04
C LEU A 36 -10.89 11.82 16.30
N SER A 37 -11.26 12.35 17.48
CA SER A 37 -10.41 12.23 18.69
C SER A 37 -10.24 10.79 19.16
N ASP A 38 -11.25 9.94 18.91
CA ASP A 38 -11.26 8.53 19.28
C ASP A 38 -10.80 7.65 18.13
N PHE A 39 -9.78 6.82 18.38
CA PHE A 39 -9.21 5.92 17.38
C PHE A 39 -10.04 4.64 17.25
N GLY A 40 -11.01 4.66 16.34
CA GLY A 40 -11.93 3.54 16.09
C GLY A 40 -11.31 2.41 15.26
N PHE A 41 -11.90 1.21 15.34
CA PHE A 41 -11.50 0.05 14.51
C PHE A 41 -11.54 0.35 13.00
N TRP A 42 -12.52 1.13 12.55
CA TRP A 42 -12.65 1.50 11.14
C TRP A 42 -11.57 2.47 10.68
N GLN A 43 -11.15 3.41 11.53
CA GLN A 43 -9.99 4.26 11.24
C GLN A 43 -8.73 3.42 11.10
N LEU A 44 -8.51 2.47 12.02
CA LEU A 44 -7.40 1.51 11.91
C LEU A 44 -7.47 0.70 10.61
N PHE A 45 -8.63 0.11 10.29
CA PHE A 45 -8.82 -0.66 9.05
C PHE A 45 -8.51 0.17 7.80
N GLN A 46 -8.93 1.43 7.77
CA GLN A 46 -8.64 2.33 6.65
C GLN A 46 -7.16 2.70 6.55
N VAL A 47 -6.49 2.92 7.69
CA VAL A 47 -5.04 3.17 7.72
C VAL A 47 -4.29 1.93 7.24
N LEU A 48 -4.69 0.73 7.66
CA LEU A 48 -4.12 -0.54 7.17
C LEU A 48 -4.34 -0.69 5.66
N LEU A 49 -5.55 -0.39 5.17
CA LEU A 49 -5.90 -0.50 3.76
C LEU A 49 -5.09 0.46 2.88
N VAL A 50 -4.94 1.72 3.28
CA VAL A 50 -4.11 2.68 2.53
C VAL A 50 -2.62 2.33 2.67
N GLY A 51 -2.18 1.86 3.84
CA GLY A 51 -0.82 1.41 4.08
C GLY A 51 -0.40 0.22 3.21
N LEU A 52 -1.33 -0.67 2.87
CA LEU A 52 -1.09 -1.82 2.00
C LEU A 52 -0.63 -1.42 0.58
N ALA A 53 -0.89 -0.19 0.12
CA ALA A 53 -0.31 0.31 -1.13
C ALA A 53 1.22 0.28 -1.11
N LEU A 54 1.85 0.60 0.03
CA LEU A 54 3.31 0.62 0.16
C LEU A 54 3.92 -0.78 0.16
N PHE A 55 3.13 -1.81 0.47
CA PHE A 55 3.57 -3.20 0.37
C PHE A 55 3.92 -3.56 -1.08
N PHE A 56 3.03 -3.24 -2.02
CA PHE A 56 3.26 -3.48 -3.45
C PHE A 56 4.33 -2.55 -4.02
N ASP A 57 4.39 -1.31 -3.52
CA ASP A 57 5.45 -0.36 -3.88
C ASP A 57 6.84 -0.92 -3.56
N ALA A 58 7.03 -1.48 -2.35
CA ALA A 58 8.29 -2.10 -1.93
C ALA A 58 8.70 -3.27 -2.83
N GLN A 59 7.75 -4.14 -3.17
CA GLN A 59 8.00 -5.28 -4.06
C GLN A 59 8.55 -4.81 -5.42
N GLN A 60 7.97 -3.76 -6.02
CA GLN A 60 8.42 -3.26 -7.33
C GLN A 60 9.79 -2.56 -7.29
N ILE A 61 10.19 -1.97 -6.15
CA ILE A 61 11.53 -1.37 -5.98
C ILE A 61 12.60 -2.45 -6.08
N PHE A 62 12.46 -3.48 -5.25
CA PHE A 62 13.52 -4.47 -5.04
C PHE A 62 13.43 -5.67 -5.98
N ILE A 63 12.38 -5.81 -6.80
CA ILE A 63 12.22 -6.93 -7.76
C ILE A 63 13.45 -7.10 -8.66
N THR A 64 14.10 -5.99 -9.00
CA THR A 64 15.26 -5.96 -9.89
C THR A 64 16.49 -6.65 -9.28
N VAL A 65 16.55 -6.77 -7.95
CA VAL A 65 17.59 -7.53 -7.23
C VAL A 65 17.52 -9.03 -7.57
N TYR A 66 16.36 -9.54 -7.97
CA TYR A 66 16.20 -10.94 -8.39
C TYR A 66 16.19 -11.11 -9.91
N THR A 67 15.48 -10.24 -10.64
CA THR A 67 15.30 -10.41 -12.09
C THR A 67 16.59 -10.19 -12.87
N ASP A 68 17.43 -9.26 -12.41
CA ASP A 68 18.67 -8.88 -13.07
C ASP A 68 19.88 -9.57 -12.41
N ALA A 69 19.66 -10.67 -11.69
CA ALA A 69 20.72 -11.46 -11.07
C ALA A 69 21.60 -12.12 -12.14
N TYR A 70 22.92 -12.10 -11.92
CA TYR A 70 23.86 -12.78 -12.83
C TYR A 70 23.76 -14.29 -12.58
N PRO A 71 23.40 -15.10 -13.58
CA PRO A 71 23.30 -16.54 -13.39
C PRO A 71 24.69 -17.16 -13.25
N THR A 72 24.78 -18.22 -12.45
CA THR A 72 25.99 -19.04 -12.38
C THR A 72 26.05 -19.99 -13.59
N TRP A 73 27.26 -20.40 -13.98
CA TRP A 73 27.50 -21.18 -15.19
C TRP A 73 28.57 -22.25 -14.93
N HIS A 74 28.53 -23.32 -15.73
CA HIS A 74 29.52 -24.40 -15.70
C HIS A 74 30.04 -24.71 -17.10
N CYS A 75 31.28 -25.20 -17.18
CA CYS A 75 31.85 -25.69 -18.43
C CYS A 75 31.22 -27.05 -18.78
N VAL A 76 30.74 -27.21 -20.01
CA VAL A 76 30.27 -28.49 -20.54
C VAL A 76 31.43 -29.28 -21.13
N ASN A 77 32.38 -28.58 -21.75
CA ASN A 77 33.58 -29.19 -22.31
C ASN A 77 34.85 -28.66 -21.64
N HIS A 78 35.35 -29.42 -20.66
CA HIS A 78 36.55 -29.10 -19.89
C HIS A 78 37.85 -29.02 -20.72
N THR A 79 37.84 -29.46 -21.99
CA THR A 79 38.99 -29.31 -22.89
C THR A 79 39.08 -27.91 -23.52
N ILE A 80 37.97 -27.18 -23.59
CA ILE A 80 37.85 -25.85 -24.20
C ILE A 80 37.76 -24.77 -23.11
N CYS A 81 37.22 -25.12 -21.96
CA CYS A 81 36.83 -24.22 -20.90
C CYS A 81 37.41 -24.68 -19.56
N ASP A 82 38.14 -23.79 -18.90
CA ASP A 82 38.57 -23.95 -17.51
C ASP A 82 37.81 -22.91 -16.66
N HIS A 83 37.09 -23.41 -15.66
CA HIS A 83 36.16 -22.64 -14.80
C HIS A 83 36.87 -21.47 -14.08
N SER A 84 38.19 -21.58 -13.90
CA SER A 84 38.99 -20.66 -13.09
C SER A 84 39.61 -19.47 -13.85
N THR A 85 39.73 -19.54 -15.18
CA THR A 85 40.55 -18.59 -15.96
C THR A 85 39.87 -18.04 -17.22
N SER A 86 38.73 -18.58 -17.63
CA SER A 86 38.11 -18.25 -18.92
C SER A 86 36.92 -17.28 -18.79
N ASP A 87 36.97 -16.20 -19.59
CA ASP A 87 35.90 -15.22 -19.75
C ASP A 87 34.81 -15.80 -20.66
N ILE A 88 33.56 -15.85 -20.17
CA ILE A 88 32.40 -16.42 -20.87
C ILE A 88 32.21 -15.81 -22.27
N CYS A 89 32.63 -14.54 -22.45
CA CYS A 89 32.48 -13.80 -23.70
C CYS A 89 33.49 -14.18 -24.76
N LYS A 90 34.57 -14.85 -24.39
CA LYS A 90 35.61 -15.34 -25.31
C LYS A 90 35.42 -16.81 -25.65
N LEU A 91 34.52 -17.51 -24.95
CA LEU A 91 34.24 -18.92 -25.15
C LEU A 91 33.13 -19.13 -26.20
N PRO A 92 33.23 -20.18 -27.03
CA PRO A 92 32.12 -20.58 -27.89
C PRO A 92 30.95 -21.09 -27.03
N ARG A 93 29.72 -20.79 -27.45
CA ARG A 93 28.49 -21.11 -26.70
C ARG A 93 28.23 -22.61 -26.49
N SER A 94 28.96 -23.48 -27.19
CA SER A 94 28.94 -24.94 -27.02
C SER A 94 29.84 -25.44 -25.88
N ALA A 95 30.70 -24.59 -25.31
CA ALA A 95 31.67 -24.98 -24.29
C ALA A 95 31.15 -24.82 -22.85
N TRP A 96 30.05 -24.10 -22.66
CA TRP A 96 29.50 -23.74 -21.35
C TRP A 96 27.96 -23.71 -21.36
N GLU A 97 27.36 -23.90 -20.18
CA GLU A 97 25.90 -23.86 -19.99
C GLU A 97 25.56 -23.16 -18.66
N TRP A 98 24.38 -22.54 -18.59
CA TRP A 98 23.86 -21.94 -17.35
C TRP A 98 23.47 -23.02 -16.34
N ASP A 99 23.72 -22.76 -15.06
CA ASP A 99 23.38 -23.70 -14.01
C ASP A 99 21.85 -23.93 -13.93
N GLY A 100 21.47 -25.19 -14.10
CA GLY A 100 20.09 -25.65 -14.15
C GLY A 100 19.35 -25.38 -15.47
N GLY A 101 20.08 -25.28 -16.58
CA GLY A 101 19.65 -25.69 -17.93
C GLY A 101 18.58 -24.85 -18.64
N SER A 102 18.03 -23.80 -18.02
CA SER A 102 17.04 -22.93 -18.65
C SER A 102 17.58 -21.51 -18.87
N THR A 103 17.50 -21.04 -20.12
CA THR A 103 17.98 -19.72 -20.53
C THR A 103 17.07 -18.58 -20.07
N ASP A 104 15.87 -18.88 -19.60
CA ASP A 104 14.81 -17.92 -19.27
C ASP A 104 14.73 -17.56 -17.77
N LYS A 105 15.74 -17.96 -16.97
CA LYS A 105 15.75 -17.73 -15.51
C LYS A 105 15.89 -16.28 -15.12
N THR A 106 16.81 -15.54 -15.74
CA THR A 106 17.04 -14.13 -15.43
C THR A 106 16.97 -13.28 -16.69
N VAL A 107 16.80 -11.97 -16.53
CA VAL A 107 16.78 -11.01 -17.64
C VAL A 107 18.08 -11.08 -18.45
N ILE A 108 19.21 -11.35 -17.78
CA ILE A 108 20.51 -11.45 -18.42
C ILE A 108 20.58 -12.69 -19.32
N SER A 109 20.19 -13.86 -18.82
CA SER A 109 20.24 -15.10 -19.60
C SER A 109 19.22 -15.12 -20.74
N ASP A 110 18.07 -14.48 -20.54
CA ASP A 110 16.93 -14.51 -21.46
C ASP A 110 17.14 -13.59 -22.66
N PHE A 111 17.63 -12.36 -22.43
CA PHE A 111 17.94 -11.41 -23.51
C PHE A 111 19.39 -11.50 -24.04
N GLY A 112 20.21 -12.42 -23.53
CA GLY A 112 21.59 -12.60 -23.99
C GLY A 112 22.50 -11.41 -23.65
N LEU A 113 22.36 -10.85 -22.45
CA LEU A 113 23.06 -9.61 -22.05
C LEU A 113 24.42 -9.87 -21.41
N GLU A 114 24.88 -11.12 -21.31
CA GLU A 114 26.13 -11.53 -20.65
C GLU A 114 27.35 -10.70 -21.08
N CYS A 115 27.49 -10.47 -22.39
CA CYS A 115 28.64 -9.79 -23.01
C CYS A 115 28.35 -8.36 -23.48
N SER A 116 27.19 -7.83 -23.11
CA SER A 116 26.85 -6.44 -23.41
C SER A 116 27.58 -5.46 -22.48
N SER A 117 27.67 -4.20 -22.90
CA SER A 117 28.31 -3.15 -22.10
C SER A 117 27.68 -3.04 -20.70
N SER A 118 28.47 -2.65 -19.70
CA SER A 118 27.98 -2.40 -18.33
C SER A 118 26.83 -1.40 -18.28
N LEU A 119 26.85 -0.41 -19.20
CA LEU A 119 25.77 0.55 -19.39
C LEU A 119 24.46 -0.13 -19.84
N LEU A 120 24.48 -1.02 -20.84
CA LEU A 120 23.25 -1.66 -21.32
C LEU A 120 22.62 -2.58 -20.26
N ARG A 121 23.47 -3.26 -19.46
CA ARG A 121 23.02 -4.12 -18.36
C ARG A 121 22.37 -3.35 -17.20
N SER A 122 22.76 -2.10 -16.97
CA SER A 122 22.24 -1.26 -15.88
C SER A 122 21.03 -0.40 -16.29
N MET A 123 20.83 -0.19 -17.60
CA MET A 123 19.74 0.63 -18.15
C MET A 123 18.34 0.28 -17.62
N PRO A 124 17.89 -0.99 -17.53
CA PRO A 124 16.53 -1.28 -17.06
C PRO A 124 16.28 -0.82 -15.62
N SER A 125 17.26 -1.03 -14.75
CA SER A 125 17.22 -0.58 -13.36
C SER A 125 17.23 0.95 -13.27
N SER A 126 18.12 1.62 -14.01
CA SER A 126 18.18 3.08 -14.02
C SER A 126 16.92 3.71 -14.63
N ALA A 127 16.35 3.12 -15.69
CA ALA A 127 15.13 3.59 -16.33
C ALA A 127 13.94 3.60 -15.37
N PHE A 128 13.84 2.62 -14.47
CA PHE A 128 12.84 2.62 -13.39
C PHE A 128 12.96 3.84 -12.48
N TYR A 129 14.16 4.18 -12.01
CA TYR A 129 14.37 5.35 -11.15
C TYR A 129 14.23 6.68 -11.92
N ILE A 130 14.69 6.75 -13.17
CA ILE A 130 14.49 7.93 -14.04
C ILE A 130 13.00 8.15 -14.28
N GLY A 131 12.25 7.07 -14.56
CA GLY A 131 10.80 7.10 -14.65
C GLY A 131 10.17 7.66 -13.38
N ALA A 132 10.64 7.25 -12.20
CA ALA A 132 10.16 7.79 -10.93
C ALA A 132 10.49 9.28 -10.75
N ILE A 133 11.66 9.76 -11.16
CA ILE A 133 12.00 11.20 -11.10
C ILE A 133 11.06 12.01 -11.99
N VAL A 134 10.90 11.58 -13.24
CA VAL A 134 10.01 12.22 -14.21
C VAL A 134 8.57 12.18 -13.71
N GLY A 135 8.07 11.00 -13.32
CA GLY A 135 6.73 10.85 -12.76
C GLY A 135 6.49 11.70 -11.51
N GLY A 136 7.51 11.86 -10.68
CA GLY A 136 7.44 12.69 -9.48
C GLY A 136 7.22 14.15 -9.79
N PHE A 137 7.93 14.66 -10.80
CA PHE A 137 7.75 16.02 -11.29
C PHE A 137 6.38 16.21 -11.96
N PHE A 138 5.97 15.31 -12.86
CA PHE A 138 4.70 15.44 -13.58
C PHE A 138 3.46 15.23 -12.69
N LEU A 139 3.44 14.18 -11.87
CA LEU A 139 2.33 13.89 -10.96
C LEU A 139 2.22 14.93 -9.82
N ALA A 140 3.29 15.68 -9.55
CA ALA A 140 3.26 16.83 -8.63
C ALA A 140 2.50 18.04 -9.17
N PHE A 141 2.44 18.23 -10.51
CA PHE A 141 1.69 19.33 -11.11
C PHE A 141 0.20 19.06 -11.23
N ILE A 142 -0.23 17.82 -11.04
CA ILE A 142 -1.65 17.49 -11.00
C ILE A 142 -2.23 18.18 -9.76
N PRO A 143 -3.15 19.15 -9.91
CA PRO A 143 -3.70 19.87 -8.78
C PRO A 143 -4.38 18.88 -7.84
N ASP A 144 -4.03 18.93 -6.56
CA ASP A 144 -4.67 18.14 -5.49
C ASP A 144 -6.21 18.25 -5.58
N ASP A 145 -6.73 19.41 -6.04
CA ASP A 145 -8.16 19.68 -6.19
C ASP A 145 -8.84 18.85 -7.27
N SER A 146 -8.14 18.42 -8.34
CA SER A 146 -8.82 17.92 -9.54
C SER A 146 -9.29 16.45 -9.44
N LEU A 147 -8.52 15.59 -8.77
CA LEU A 147 -8.68 14.14 -8.85
C LEU A 147 -8.94 13.45 -7.50
N GLY A 148 -8.69 14.11 -6.37
CA GLY A 148 -8.81 13.49 -5.04
C GLY A 148 -7.66 12.51 -4.74
N ARG A 149 -7.11 12.57 -3.52
CA ARG A 149 -5.91 11.82 -3.12
C ARG A 149 -6.11 10.30 -3.20
N LYS A 150 -7.31 9.79 -2.94
CA LYS A 150 -7.59 8.34 -3.02
C LYS A 150 -7.50 7.84 -4.46
N LYS A 151 -8.07 8.58 -5.42
CA LYS A 151 -8.06 8.18 -6.84
C LYS A 151 -6.65 8.22 -7.40
N LEU A 152 -5.81 9.14 -6.94
CA LEU A 152 -4.39 9.18 -7.31
C LEU A 152 -3.62 7.95 -6.84
N VAL A 153 -3.79 7.51 -5.58
CA VAL A 153 -3.21 6.25 -5.07
C VAL A 153 -3.73 5.04 -5.84
N LEU A 154 -5.02 5.03 -6.18
CA LEU A 154 -5.62 3.94 -6.94
C LEU A 154 -5.06 3.87 -8.36
N PHE A 155 -5.02 5.01 -9.07
CA PHE A 155 -4.52 5.10 -10.43
C PHE A 155 -3.04 4.74 -10.52
N SER A 156 -2.22 5.22 -9.57
CA SER A 156 -0.79 4.92 -9.54
C SER A 156 -0.51 3.42 -9.38
N ASN A 157 -1.17 2.77 -8.42
CA ASN A 157 -1.00 1.33 -8.18
C ASN A 157 -1.58 0.47 -9.30
N PHE A 158 -2.71 0.88 -9.87
CA PHE A 158 -3.32 0.16 -10.98
C PHE A 158 -2.46 0.23 -12.24
N ALA A 159 -1.98 1.43 -12.60
CA ALA A 159 -1.07 1.65 -13.73
C ALA A 159 0.25 0.90 -13.53
N MET A 160 0.82 0.92 -12.32
CA MET A 160 2.00 0.14 -11.96
C MET A 160 1.75 -1.36 -12.20
N SER A 161 0.62 -1.88 -11.73
CA SER A 161 0.31 -3.32 -11.83
C SER A 161 0.07 -3.78 -13.27
N ILE A 162 -0.69 -3.03 -14.08
CA ILE A 162 -0.91 -3.34 -15.50
C ILE A 162 0.42 -3.35 -16.26
N THR A 163 1.26 -2.35 -16.00
CA THR A 163 2.56 -2.25 -16.66
C THR A 163 3.47 -3.41 -16.25
N SER A 164 3.46 -3.81 -14.98
CA SER A 164 4.19 -4.99 -14.50
C SER A 164 3.69 -6.31 -15.11
N ILE A 165 2.39 -6.47 -15.37
CA ILE A 165 1.89 -7.64 -16.14
C ILE A 165 2.37 -7.56 -17.58
N SER A 166 2.40 -6.36 -18.16
CA SER A 166 2.85 -6.15 -19.55
C SER A 166 4.31 -6.55 -19.74
N VAL A 167 5.15 -6.46 -18.70
CA VAL A 167 6.56 -6.91 -18.71
C VAL A 167 6.70 -8.39 -19.07
N VAL A 168 5.74 -9.24 -18.72
CA VAL A 168 5.77 -10.69 -19.04
C VAL A 168 5.84 -10.91 -20.55
N PHE A 169 5.21 -10.03 -21.33
CA PHE A 169 5.17 -10.10 -22.79
C PHE A 169 6.37 -9.42 -23.47
N SER A 170 7.35 -8.94 -22.71
CA SER A 170 8.55 -8.32 -23.28
C SER A 170 9.42 -9.36 -23.99
N THR A 171 9.53 -9.20 -25.31
CA THR A 171 10.37 -10.02 -26.20
C THR A 171 11.71 -9.36 -26.52
N ASN A 172 11.86 -8.07 -26.19
CA ASN A 172 13.05 -7.30 -26.45
C ASN A 172 13.44 -6.47 -25.22
N VAL A 173 14.75 -6.33 -24.98
CA VAL A 173 15.32 -5.52 -23.89
C VAL A 173 14.84 -4.07 -23.93
N TRP A 174 14.64 -3.47 -25.11
CA TRP A 174 14.15 -2.10 -25.23
C TRP A 174 12.71 -1.95 -24.73
N ILE A 175 11.84 -2.92 -25.03
CA ILE A 175 10.48 -2.96 -24.53
C ILE A 175 10.50 -3.09 -23.00
N TYR A 176 11.37 -3.96 -22.47
CA TYR A 176 11.55 -4.12 -21.03
C TYR A 176 11.99 -2.81 -20.36
N ILE A 177 12.96 -2.10 -20.93
CA ILE A 177 13.44 -0.78 -20.43
C ILE A 177 12.31 0.24 -20.43
N THR A 178 11.54 0.35 -21.51
CA THR A 178 10.40 1.29 -21.60
C THR A 178 9.32 0.96 -20.57
N LEU A 179 8.98 -0.33 -20.39
CA LEU A 179 8.01 -0.74 -19.39
C LEU A 179 8.51 -0.46 -17.96
N LYS A 180 9.80 -0.69 -17.68
CA LYS A 180 10.42 -0.30 -16.40
C LYS A 180 10.31 1.20 -16.13
N PHE A 181 10.55 2.03 -17.14
CA PHE A 181 10.34 3.48 -17.04
C PHE A 181 8.89 3.83 -16.68
N ILE A 182 7.90 3.19 -17.33
CA ILE A 182 6.48 3.43 -17.06
C ILE A 182 6.08 2.95 -15.65
N ILE A 183 6.61 1.82 -15.18
CA ILE A 183 6.42 1.36 -13.79
C ILE A 183 6.96 2.44 -12.84
N GLY A 184 8.18 2.91 -13.08
CA GLY A 184 8.83 4.00 -12.36
C GLY A 184 7.98 5.28 -12.31
N PHE A 185 7.47 5.71 -13.45
CA PHE A 185 6.59 6.87 -13.58
C PHE A 185 5.33 6.72 -12.74
N SER A 186 4.67 5.57 -12.84
CA SER A 186 3.41 5.28 -12.16
C SER A 186 3.56 5.27 -10.64
N ARG A 187 4.67 4.75 -10.10
CA ARG A 187 4.88 4.62 -8.65
C ARG A 187 5.24 5.92 -7.92
N SER A 188 5.71 6.95 -8.62
CA SER A 188 6.57 7.98 -8.01
C SER A 188 5.97 8.64 -6.76
N GLN A 189 4.66 8.88 -6.78
CA GLN A 189 3.98 9.67 -5.78
C GLN A 189 3.10 8.83 -4.82
N THR A 190 3.08 7.50 -4.96
CA THR A 190 2.27 6.59 -4.13
C THR A 190 2.55 6.77 -2.64
N TRP A 191 3.82 6.91 -2.25
CA TRP A 191 4.22 7.09 -0.86
C TRP A 191 3.67 8.39 -0.25
N SER A 192 3.81 9.51 -0.95
CA SER A 192 3.36 10.83 -0.48
C SER A 192 1.83 10.88 -0.37
N TYR A 193 1.11 10.37 -1.37
CA TYR A 193 -0.35 10.36 -1.33
C TYR A 193 -0.89 9.49 -0.20
N ALA A 194 -0.31 8.31 0.03
CA ALA A 194 -0.74 7.40 1.10
C ALA A 194 -0.51 8.01 2.49
N LEU A 195 0.64 8.65 2.73
CA LEU A 195 0.94 9.30 4.00
C LEU A 195 0.01 10.47 4.28
N VAL A 196 -0.21 11.33 3.29
CA VAL A 196 -1.09 12.49 3.47
C VAL A 196 -2.53 12.03 3.73
N LEU A 197 -3.02 11.07 2.95
CA LEU A 197 -4.37 10.49 3.11
C LEU A 197 -4.58 9.84 4.49
N ILE A 198 -3.55 9.19 5.05
CA ILE A 198 -3.60 8.65 6.42
C ILE A 198 -3.59 9.77 7.46
N SER A 199 -2.76 10.78 7.27
CA SER A 199 -2.63 11.90 8.22
C SER A 199 -3.86 12.81 8.29
N GLU A 200 -4.63 12.90 7.20
CA GLU A 200 -5.88 13.66 7.13
C GLU A 200 -7.08 12.91 7.74
N ARG A 201 -7.00 11.57 7.89
CA ARG A 201 -8.08 10.73 8.44
C ARG A 201 -7.98 10.45 9.93
N VAL A 202 -6.89 10.87 10.54
CA VAL A 202 -6.58 10.58 11.93
C VAL A 202 -6.32 11.91 12.63
N SER A 203 -6.88 12.07 13.84
CA SER A 203 -6.64 13.23 14.69
C SER A 203 -5.15 13.43 14.98
N THR A 204 -4.78 14.66 15.31
CA THR A 204 -3.39 15.05 15.63
C THR A 204 -2.76 14.16 16.70
N LYS A 205 -3.55 13.69 17.69
CA LYS A 205 -3.12 12.78 18.76
C LYS A 205 -2.60 11.43 18.25
N TRP A 206 -3.26 10.84 17.25
CA TRP A 206 -2.95 9.50 16.75
C TRP A 206 -2.12 9.52 15.46
N ARG A 207 -2.00 10.68 14.81
CA ARG A 207 -1.29 10.88 13.54
C ARG A 207 0.12 10.27 13.52
N PRO A 208 1.02 10.47 14.51
CA PRO A 208 2.37 9.90 14.44
C PRO A 208 2.39 8.36 14.47
N ARG A 209 1.45 7.73 15.19
CA ARG A 209 1.34 6.26 15.23
C ARG A 209 0.72 5.72 13.95
N ALA A 210 -0.28 6.41 13.42
CA ALA A 210 -0.95 6.02 12.18
C ALA A 210 -0.02 6.12 10.96
N THR A 211 0.85 7.13 10.90
CA THR A 211 1.82 7.29 9.80
C THR A 211 2.98 6.31 9.84
N MET A 212 3.22 5.62 10.97
CA MET A 212 4.22 4.54 11.06
C MET A 212 3.75 3.24 10.40
N ILE A 213 2.43 2.95 10.41
CA ILE A 213 1.85 1.71 9.89
C ILE A 213 2.23 1.42 8.42
N PRO A 214 2.14 2.39 7.48
CA PRO A 214 2.58 2.20 6.09
C PRO A 214 4.03 1.74 5.94
N PHE A 215 4.93 2.19 6.83
CA PHE A 215 6.33 1.79 6.77
C PHE A 215 6.52 0.32 7.19
N THR A 216 5.72 -0.18 8.13
CA THR A 216 5.71 -1.61 8.47
C THR A 216 5.24 -2.46 7.28
N PHE A 217 4.22 -2.00 6.54
CA PHE A 217 3.78 -2.67 5.31
C PHE A 217 4.83 -2.64 4.21
N PHE A 218 5.58 -1.55 4.08
CA PHE A 218 6.71 -1.46 3.17
C PHE A 218 7.76 -2.55 3.45
N VAL A 219 8.17 -2.70 4.72
CA VAL A 219 9.14 -3.74 5.11
C VAL A 219 8.58 -5.15 4.90
N SER A 220 7.31 -5.37 5.24
CA SER A 220 6.65 -6.65 4.97
C SER A 220 6.61 -6.96 3.47
N GLY A 221 6.40 -5.95 2.62
CA GLY A 221 6.47 -6.04 1.17
C GLY A 221 7.85 -6.47 0.69
N PHE A 222 8.90 -5.85 1.21
CA PHE A 222 10.28 -6.22 0.91
C PHE A 222 10.59 -7.67 1.33
N MET A 223 10.27 -8.06 2.57
CA MET A 223 10.45 -9.45 3.03
C MET A 223 9.65 -10.46 2.20
N SER A 224 8.41 -10.13 1.84
CA SER A 224 7.54 -11.01 1.06
C SER A 224 8.12 -11.26 -0.34
N LEU A 225 8.76 -10.26 -0.95
CA LEU A 225 9.39 -10.40 -2.25
C LEU A 225 10.51 -11.45 -2.18
N SER A 226 11.36 -11.42 -1.15
CA SER A 226 12.42 -12.41 -0.95
C SER A 226 11.86 -13.81 -0.83
N GLY A 227 10.75 -13.98 -0.11
CA GLY A 227 10.05 -15.26 0.02
C GLY A 227 9.45 -15.75 -1.32
N ILE A 228 8.79 -14.86 -2.07
CA ILE A 228 8.22 -15.19 -3.38
C ILE A 228 9.34 -15.56 -4.37
N ALA A 229 10.44 -14.80 -4.36
CA ALA A 229 11.58 -15.04 -5.24
C ALA A 229 12.25 -16.39 -4.93
N TYR A 230 12.39 -16.75 -3.65
CA TYR A 230 12.91 -18.07 -3.25
C TYR A 230 12.02 -19.22 -3.73
N LEU A 231 10.69 -19.10 -3.57
CA LEU A 231 9.75 -20.10 -4.06
C LEU A 231 9.74 -20.19 -5.59
N ALA A 232 9.98 -19.07 -6.28
CA ALA A 232 10.01 -18.96 -7.74
C ALA A 232 11.41 -19.20 -8.33
N GLN A 233 12.42 -19.62 -7.57
CA GLN A 233 13.81 -19.72 -8.01
C GLN A 233 14.04 -20.63 -9.23
N HIS A 234 13.15 -21.61 -9.45
CA HIS A 234 13.22 -22.54 -10.58
C HIS A 234 12.36 -22.12 -11.78
N SER A 235 11.60 -21.03 -11.65
CA SER A 235 10.72 -20.50 -12.68
C SER A 235 11.36 -19.32 -13.40
N SER A 236 10.87 -18.96 -14.58
CA SER A 236 11.30 -17.75 -15.27
C SER A 236 11.05 -16.49 -14.45
N TRP A 237 11.97 -15.51 -14.53
CA TRP A 237 11.85 -14.19 -13.89
C TRP A 237 10.52 -13.48 -14.19
N ARG A 238 9.89 -13.79 -15.32
CA ARG A 238 8.58 -13.25 -15.72
C ARG A 238 7.48 -13.55 -14.70
N TYR A 239 7.50 -14.72 -14.08
CA TYR A 239 6.50 -15.10 -13.07
C TYR A 239 6.58 -14.25 -11.81
N LEU A 240 7.76 -13.71 -11.48
CA LEU A 240 7.94 -12.81 -10.33
C LEU A 240 7.14 -11.51 -10.49
N TYR A 241 7.04 -10.97 -11.71
CA TYR A 241 6.17 -9.83 -12.01
C TYR A 241 4.69 -10.19 -11.90
N LEU A 242 4.30 -11.39 -12.34
CA LEU A 242 2.91 -11.84 -12.24
C LEU A 242 2.47 -12.02 -10.79
N TYR A 243 3.31 -12.66 -9.96
CA TYR A 243 3.03 -12.89 -8.54
C TYR A 243 2.91 -11.61 -7.72
N THR A 244 3.61 -10.54 -8.11
CA THR A 244 3.54 -9.24 -7.42
C THR A 244 2.42 -8.35 -7.98
N ALA A 245 2.17 -8.38 -9.29
CA ALA A 245 1.19 -7.50 -9.93
C ALA A 245 -0.27 -7.98 -9.78
N VAL A 246 -0.54 -9.28 -9.80
CA VAL A 246 -1.91 -9.81 -9.70
C VAL A 246 -2.56 -9.45 -8.35
N PRO A 247 -1.91 -9.67 -7.19
CA PRO A 247 -2.45 -9.24 -5.89
C PRO A 247 -2.65 -7.72 -5.81
N ALA A 248 -1.79 -6.92 -6.44
CA ALA A 248 -1.91 -5.47 -6.46
C ALA A 248 -3.15 -5.00 -7.25
N ILE A 249 -3.55 -5.68 -8.33
CA ILE A 249 -4.82 -5.40 -9.03
C ILE A 249 -6.02 -5.71 -8.14
N PHE A 250 -6.02 -6.85 -7.45
CA PHE A 250 -7.09 -7.18 -6.52
C PHE A 250 -7.20 -6.16 -5.38
N TYR A 251 -6.06 -5.68 -4.89
CA TYR A 251 -6.01 -4.57 -3.95
C TYR A 251 -6.63 -3.30 -4.51
N CYS A 252 -6.32 -2.93 -5.76
CA CYS A 252 -6.92 -1.75 -6.41
C CYS A 252 -8.45 -1.89 -6.53
N ILE A 253 -8.94 -3.05 -6.96
CA ILE A 253 -10.39 -3.33 -7.03
C ILE A 253 -11.00 -3.20 -5.62
N PHE A 254 -10.33 -3.75 -4.61
CA PHE A 254 -10.77 -3.67 -3.22
C PHE A 254 -10.83 -2.22 -2.73
N LEU A 255 -9.77 -1.43 -2.95
CA LEU A 255 -9.69 -0.02 -2.57
C LEU A 255 -10.73 0.85 -3.30
N TYR A 256 -11.03 0.52 -4.57
CA TYR A 256 -12.07 1.21 -5.35
C TYR A 256 -13.45 1.08 -4.67
N LEU A 257 -13.81 -0.11 -4.18
CA LEU A 257 -15.12 -0.40 -3.59
C LEU A 257 -15.43 0.41 -2.32
N PHE A 258 -14.43 0.90 -1.59
CA PHE A 258 -14.66 1.71 -0.38
C PHE A 258 -14.72 3.20 -0.71
N ARG A 259 -15.80 3.91 -0.36
CA ARG A 259 -15.87 5.38 -0.48
C ARG A 259 -15.04 6.00 0.65
N LEU A 260 -13.87 6.54 0.31
CA LEU A 260 -12.81 6.89 1.26
C LEU A 260 -12.08 8.15 0.82
N GLU A 261 -12.79 9.22 0.48
CA GLU A 261 -12.11 10.50 0.24
C GLU A 261 -11.81 11.20 1.58
N SER A 262 -10.88 12.14 1.57
CA SER A 262 -10.52 12.92 2.76
C SER A 262 -11.59 13.97 3.07
N PRO A 263 -12.08 14.08 4.33
CA PRO A 263 -13.04 15.12 4.73
C PRO A 263 -12.55 16.54 4.41
N ARG A 264 -11.25 16.80 4.62
CA ARG A 264 -10.64 18.11 4.36
C ARG A 264 -10.63 18.47 2.88
N TRP A 265 -10.40 17.49 2.01
CA TRP A 265 -10.44 17.71 0.56
C TRP A 265 -11.85 18.00 0.06
N LEU A 266 -12.87 17.36 0.64
CA LEU A 266 -14.27 17.59 0.30
C LEU A 266 -14.73 19.00 0.70
N HIS A 267 -14.31 19.47 1.88
CA HIS A 267 -14.56 20.85 2.32
C HIS A 267 -13.89 21.88 1.39
N LEU A 268 -12.62 21.65 1.01
CA LEU A 268 -11.91 22.53 0.05
C LEU A 268 -12.54 22.55 -1.35
N GLN A 269 -13.31 21.53 -1.71
CA GLN A 269 -14.09 21.46 -2.96
C GLN A 269 -15.45 22.17 -2.86
N GLY A 270 -15.80 22.72 -1.69
CA GLY A 270 -17.11 23.32 -1.43
C GLY A 270 -18.23 22.29 -1.25
N ASN A 271 -17.90 21.03 -0.96
CA ASN A 271 -18.87 19.96 -0.71
C ASN A 271 -18.97 19.67 0.80
N ASP A 272 -19.41 20.67 1.55
CA ASP A 272 -19.39 20.68 3.02
C ASP A 272 -20.33 19.63 3.63
N GLU A 273 -21.44 19.32 2.95
CA GLU A 273 -22.35 18.25 3.36
C GLU A 273 -21.66 16.88 3.29
N GLU A 274 -20.96 16.54 2.20
CA GLU A 274 -20.19 15.27 2.13
C GLU A 274 -19.03 15.27 3.13
N ALA A 275 -18.38 16.41 3.37
CA ALA A 275 -17.24 16.53 4.29
C ALA A 275 -17.63 16.25 5.75
N ILE A 276 -18.80 16.72 6.20
CA ILE A 276 -19.36 16.48 7.55
C ILE A 276 -19.87 15.03 7.67
N HIS A 277 -20.40 14.45 6.59
CA HIS A 277 -20.87 13.07 6.58
C HIS A 277 -19.76 12.02 6.65
N VAL A 278 -18.57 12.25 6.07
CA VAL A 278 -17.50 11.22 6.03
C VAL A 278 -17.02 10.79 7.43
N PRO A 279 -16.75 11.67 8.40
CA PRO A 279 -16.41 11.28 9.78
C PRO A 279 -17.55 10.51 10.49
N LEU A 280 -18.81 10.91 10.29
CA LEU A 280 -19.99 10.21 10.84
C LEU A 280 -20.18 8.84 10.21
N LEU A 281 -19.92 8.71 8.91
CA LEU A 281 -19.80 7.45 8.20
C LEU A 281 -18.70 6.59 8.83
N MET A 282 -17.50 7.11 9.12
CA MET A 282 -16.40 6.32 9.71
C MET A 282 -16.75 5.65 11.05
N TYR A 283 -17.68 6.22 11.82
CA TYR A 283 -18.18 5.62 13.07
C TYR A 283 -19.10 4.41 12.85
N ASP A 284 -19.82 4.32 11.71
CA ASP A 284 -20.84 3.27 11.47
C ASP A 284 -20.89 2.70 10.02
N SER A 285 -19.82 2.87 9.22
CA SER A 285 -19.85 2.71 7.75
C SER A 285 -19.59 1.32 7.24
N LEU A 286 -20.58 0.46 7.38
CA LEU A 286 -20.83 -0.47 6.29
C LEU A 286 -22.33 -0.59 6.08
N GLY A 287 -22.81 0.15 5.08
CA GLY A 287 -24.19 0.04 4.59
C GLY A 287 -24.52 -1.43 4.38
N ARG A 288 -25.72 -1.84 4.81
CA ARG A 288 -26.11 -3.25 4.85
C ARG A 288 -25.97 -3.90 3.46
N LYS A 289 -26.16 -3.15 2.36
CA LYS A 289 -25.91 -3.62 0.98
C LYS A 289 -24.43 -3.97 0.75
N LYS A 290 -23.51 -3.11 1.19
CA LYS A 290 -22.06 -3.29 0.99
C LYS A 290 -21.52 -4.47 1.80
N LEU A 291 -22.06 -4.73 2.99
CA LEU A 291 -21.72 -5.92 3.80
C LEU A 291 -22.17 -7.23 3.13
N VAL A 292 -23.38 -7.25 2.58
CA VAL A 292 -23.89 -8.40 1.82
C VAL A 292 -23.03 -8.63 0.57
N LEU A 293 -22.65 -7.57 -0.15
CA LEU A 293 -21.80 -7.68 -1.34
C LEU A 293 -20.41 -8.25 -1.00
N PHE A 294 -19.76 -7.71 0.04
CA PHE A 294 -18.44 -8.14 0.48
C PHE A 294 -18.42 -9.62 0.92
N SER A 295 -19.40 -10.02 1.73
CA SER A 295 -19.51 -11.39 2.23
C SER A 295 -19.79 -12.41 1.11
N ASN A 296 -20.64 -12.09 0.12
CA ASN A 296 -20.88 -12.97 -1.03
C ASN A 296 -19.69 -13.03 -2.00
N PHE A 297 -18.98 -11.92 -2.19
CA PHE A 297 -17.77 -11.89 -3.02
C PHE A 297 -16.65 -12.72 -2.40
N ALA A 298 -16.41 -12.58 -1.09
CA ALA A 298 -15.48 -13.41 -0.33
C ALA A 298 -15.85 -14.91 -0.43
N MET A 299 -17.14 -15.25 -0.34
CA MET A 299 -17.62 -16.63 -0.51
C MET A 299 -17.32 -17.18 -1.91
N SER A 300 -17.50 -16.37 -2.95
CA SER A 300 -17.29 -16.78 -4.35
C SER A 300 -15.81 -17.06 -4.63
N ILE A 301 -14.92 -16.15 -4.20
CA ILE A 301 -13.47 -16.31 -4.36
C ILE A 301 -12.99 -17.53 -3.59
N THR A 302 -13.38 -17.67 -2.32
CA THR A 302 -12.94 -18.81 -1.50
C THR A 302 -13.45 -20.14 -2.04
N SER A 303 -14.66 -20.17 -2.62
CA SER A 303 -15.19 -21.36 -3.30
C SER A 303 -14.39 -21.72 -4.57
N ILE A 304 -13.93 -20.73 -5.34
CA ILE A 304 -13.04 -20.97 -6.50
C ILE A 304 -11.67 -21.45 -6.02
N SER A 305 -11.12 -20.86 -4.96
CA SER A 305 -9.82 -21.25 -4.40
C SER A 305 -9.80 -22.68 -3.85
N VAL A 306 -10.94 -23.22 -3.39
CA VAL A 306 -11.07 -24.63 -2.98
C VAL A 306 -10.77 -25.58 -4.14
N VAL A 307 -11.09 -25.21 -5.38
CA VAL A 307 -10.83 -26.04 -6.58
C VAL A 307 -9.33 -26.27 -6.78
N PHE A 308 -8.51 -25.27 -6.46
CA PHE A 308 -7.06 -25.31 -6.61
C PHE A 308 -6.33 -25.77 -5.34
N SER A 309 -7.06 -26.05 -4.25
CA SER A 309 -6.44 -26.51 -3.01
C SER A 309 -5.80 -27.90 -3.19
N THR A 310 -4.50 -27.97 -2.92
CA THR A 310 -3.71 -29.21 -2.92
C THR A 310 -3.48 -29.74 -1.50
N ASN A 311 -3.62 -28.88 -0.49
CA ASN A 311 -3.36 -29.17 0.92
C ASN A 311 -4.66 -29.17 1.75
N VAL A 312 -4.80 -30.15 2.65
CA VAL A 312 -5.95 -30.30 3.56
C VAL A 312 -6.10 -29.10 4.50
N TRP A 313 -5.01 -28.50 4.97
CA TRP A 313 -5.07 -27.31 5.83
C TRP A 313 -5.59 -26.08 5.09
N ILE A 314 -5.16 -25.89 3.84
CA ILE A 314 -5.70 -24.82 2.97
C ILE A 314 -7.19 -25.04 2.74
N TYR A 315 -7.61 -26.28 2.48
CA TYR A 315 -9.00 -26.64 2.31
C TYR A 315 -9.86 -26.36 3.55
N ILE A 316 -9.37 -26.69 4.76
CA ILE A 316 -10.07 -26.43 6.03
C ILE A 316 -10.22 -24.92 6.26
N THR A 317 -9.14 -24.15 6.07
CA THR A 317 -9.16 -22.69 6.22
C THR A 317 -10.13 -22.03 5.24
N LEU A 318 -10.11 -22.45 3.96
CA LEU A 318 -11.05 -21.94 2.97
C LEU A 318 -12.50 -22.29 3.31
N LYS A 319 -12.76 -23.50 3.84
CA LYS A 319 -14.10 -23.89 4.32
C LYS A 319 -14.56 -23.06 5.51
N PHE A 320 -13.67 -22.74 6.43
CA PHE A 320 -13.99 -21.86 7.56
C PHE A 320 -14.40 -20.46 7.06
N ILE A 321 -13.66 -19.91 6.10
CA ILE A 321 -13.98 -18.61 5.49
C ILE A 321 -15.34 -18.65 4.77
N ILE A 322 -15.62 -19.71 3.99
CA ILE A 322 -16.93 -19.90 3.35
C ILE A 322 -18.06 -19.92 4.39
N GLY A 323 -17.87 -20.64 5.50
CA GLY A 323 -18.83 -20.71 6.60
C GLY A 323 -19.07 -19.36 7.27
N PHE A 324 -18.01 -18.62 7.58
CA PHE A 324 -18.08 -17.29 8.16
C PHE A 324 -18.80 -16.29 7.22
N SER A 325 -18.41 -16.26 5.95
CA SER A 325 -19.03 -15.42 4.92
C SER A 325 -20.51 -15.72 4.72
N ARG A 326 -20.93 -17.00 4.79
CA ARG A 326 -22.35 -17.40 4.69
C ARG A 326 -23.18 -16.92 5.87
N SER A 327 -22.64 -17.03 7.08
CA SER A 327 -23.29 -16.54 8.30
C SER A 327 -23.52 -15.02 8.26
N GLN A 328 -22.49 -14.28 7.84
CA GLN A 328 -22.57 -12.82 7.70
C GLN A 328 -23.58 -12.41 6.62
N THR A 329 -23.52 -13.05 5.45
CA THR A 329 -24.46 -12.80 4.34
C THR A 329 -25.91 -12.97 4.80
N TRP A 330 -26.20 -14.05 5.52
CA TRP A 330 -27.53 -14.37 6.02
C TRP A 330 -28.06 -13.28 6.96
N SER A 331 -27.22 -12.89 7.93
CA SER A 331 -27.56 -11.89 8.94
C SER A 331 -27.84 -10.52 8.31
N TYR A 332 -26.98 -10.09 7.39
CA TYR A 332 -27.14 -8.78 6.75
C TYR A 332 -28.26 -8.74 5.71
N ALA A 333 -28.49 -9.82 4.96
CA ALA A 333 -29.59 -9.90 4.01
C ALA A 333 -30.96 -9.81 4.70
N LEU A 334 -31.11 -10.45 5.87
CA LEU A 334 -32.34 -10.37 6.66
C LEU A 334 -32.62 -8.95 7.15
N VAL A 335 -31.60 -8.28 7.72
CA VAL A 335 -31.71 -6.91 8.18
C VAL A 335 -32.08 -5.99 7.01
N LEU A 336 -31.38 -6.11 5.88
CA LEU A 336 -31.61 -5.31 4.68
C LEU A 336 -33.02 -5.49 4.07
N ILE A 337 -33.55 -6.72 4.05
CA ILE A 337 -34.94 -6.97 3.60
C ILE A 337 -35.93 -6.37 4.60
N SER A 338 -35.68 -6.53 5.89
CA SER A 338 -36.59 -6.03 6.94
C SER A 338 -36.72 -4.51 6.96
N GLU A 339 -35.66 -3.80 6.56
CA GLU A 339 -35.60 -2.34 6.53
C GLU A 339 -36.20 -1.73 5.26
N ARG A 340 -36.24 -2.46 4.13
CA ARG A 340 -36.84 -2.00 2.87
C ARG A 340 -38.33 -2.29 2.73
N VAL A 341 -38.86 -3.21 3.53
CA VAL A 341 -40.24 -3.65 3.43
C VAL A 341 -41.09 -2.95 4.50
N SER A 342 -42.27 -2.49 4.09
CA SER A 342 -43.25 -1.89 5.00
C SER A 342 -43.56 -2.81 6.19
N THR A 343 -43.88 -2.22 7.35
CA THR A 343 -44.18 -2.94 8.59
C THR A 343 -45.27 -4.00 8.42
N LYS A 344 -46.25 -3.76 7.53
CA LYS A 344 -47.33 -4.71 7.18
C LYS A 344 -46.84 -6.00 6.51
N TRP A 345 -45.80 -5.94 5.69
CA TRP A 345 -45.32 -7.07 4.89
C TRP A 345 -44.01 -7.68 5.39
N ARG A 346 -43.38 -7.05 6.39
CA ARG A 346 -42.08 -7.47 6.94
C ARG A 346 -42.01 -8.96 7.31
N PRO A 347 -42.97 -9.57 8.05
CA PRO A 347 -42.89 -10.98 8.42
C PRO A 347 -42.91 -11.93 7.21
N ARG A 348 -43.65 -11.58 6.16
CA ARG A 348 -43.71 -12.37 4.92
C ARG A 348 -42.43 -12.23 4.10
N ALA A 349 -41.87 -11.02 4.03
CA ALA A 349 -40.65 -10.77 3.26
C ALA A 349 -39.40 -11.39 3.90
N THR A 350 -39.29 -11.40 5.23
CA THR A 350 -38.16 -12.04 5.93
C THR A 350 -38.17 -13.56 5.82
N MET A 351 -39.29 -14.17 5.43
CA MET A 351 -39.39 -15.63 5.15
C MET A 351 -38.88 -16.01 3.75
N ILE A 352 -38.77 -15.06 2.82
CA ILE A 352 -38.36 -15.32 1.43
C ILE A 352 -36.94 -15.93 1.37
N PRO A 353 -35.89 -15.37 2.05
CA PRO A 353 -34.57 -15.98 2.08
C PRO A 353 -34.55 -17.43 2.60
N PHE A 354 -35.44 -17.76 3.54
CA PHE A 354 -35.57 -19.11 4.09
C PHE A 354 -36.10 -20.11 3.05
N THR A 355 -37.11 -19.70 2.26
CA THR A 355 -37.62 -20.54 1.17
C THR A 355 -36.57 -20.82 0.09
N PHE A 356 -35.79 -19.80 -0.29
CA PHE A 356 -34.70 -19.97 -1.26
C PHE A 356 -33.55 -20.82 -0.70
N PHE A 357 -33.22 -20.69 0.58
CA PHE A 357 -32.22 -21.54 1.25
C PHE A 357 -32.59 -23.02 1.19
N VAL A 358 -33.85 -23.36 1.51
CA VAL A 358 -34.35 -24.75 1.45
C VAL A 358 -34.32 -25.28 0.02
N SER A 359 -34.76 -24.47 -0.96
CA SER A 359 -34.72 -24.86 -2.38
C SER A 359 -33.29 -25.10 -2.91
N GLY A 360 -32.33 -24.28 -2.47
CA GLY A 360 -30.91 -24.43 -2.82
C GLY A 360 -30.30 -25.69 -2.21
N PHE A 361 -30.63 -26.00 -0.96
CA PHE A 361 -30.22 -27.23 -0.30
C PHE A 361 -30.77 -28.47 -1.02
N MET A 362 -32.05 -28.47 -1.38
CA MET A 362 -32.68 -29.55 -2.16
C MET A 362 -32.07 -29.72 -3.56
N SER A 363 -31.67 -28.62 -4.20
CA SER A 363 -31.03 -28.67 -5.51
C SER A 363 -29.62 -29.28 -5.43
N LEU A 364 -28.83 -28.89 -4.42
CA LEU A 364 -27.50 -29.44 -4.17
C LEU A 364 -27.54 -30.91 -3.79
N SER A 365 -28.49 -31.33 -2.94
CA SER A 365 -28.67 -32.74 -2.59
C SER A 365 -29.13 -33.58 -3.80
N GLY A 366 -29.99 -33.01 -4.66
CA GLY A 366 -30.39 -33.64 -5.93
C GLY A 366 -29.21 -33.81 -6.90
N ILE A 367 -28.36 -32.81 -7.05
CA ILE A 367 -27.14 -32.89 -7.88
C ILE A 367 -26.16 -33.94 -7.33
N ALA A 368 -25.96 -33.96 -6.00
CA ALA A 368 -25.11 -34.97 -5.34
C ALA A 368 -25.67 -36.39 -5.52
N TYR A 369 -26.98 -36.56 -5.39
CA TYR A 369 -27.66 -37.85 -5.60
C TYR A 369 -27.53 -38.34 -7.05
N LEU A 370 -27.70 -37.46 -8.04
CA LEU A 370 -27.53 -37.79 -9.46
C LEU A 370 -26.06 -38.14 -9.80
N ALA A 371 -25.10 -37.42 -9.21
CA ALA A 371 -23.69 -37.73 -9.34
C ALA A 371 -23.37 -39.11 -8.75
N GLN A 372 -23.94 -39.43 -7.58
CA GLN A 372 -23.73 -40.72 -6.91
C GLN A 372 -24.39 -41.89 -7.62
N HIS A 373 -25.53 -41.72 -8.31
CA HIS A 373 -26.18 -42.79 -9.09
C HIS A 373 -25.57 -43.02 -10.47
N SER A 374 -24.83 -42.05 -11.03
CA SER A 374 -24.16 -42.20 -12.33
C SER A 374 -23.00 -43.22 -12.29
N SER A 375 -22.37 -43.42 -11.13
CA SER A 375 -21.27 -44.38 -10.94
C SER A 375 -21.74 -45.84 -10.77
N TRP A 376 -23.00 -46.09 -10.38
CA TRP A 376 -23.52 -47.45 -10.19
C TRP A 376 -23.66 -48.25 -11.50
N ARG A 377 -23.72 -47.60 -12.66
CA ARG A 377 -23.73 -48.33 -13.95
C ARG A 377 -22.39 -48.99 -14.30
N TYR A 378 -21.28 -48.55 -13.69
CA TYR A 378 -19.96 -49.16 -13.88
C TYR A 378 -19.66 -50.29 -12.88
N LEU A 379 -20.47 -50.46 -11.83
CA LEU A 379 -20.28 -51.53 -10.83
C LEU A 379 -21.16 -52.78 -11.06
N TYR A 380 -22.11 -52.78 -12.00
CA TYR A 380 -22.94 -53.96 -12.27
C TYR A 380 -22.21 -55.10 -13.01
N LEU A 381 -20.92 -54.95 -13.32
CA LEU A 381 -20.08 -56.02 -13.88
C LEU A 381 -19.11 -56.66 -12.86
N TYR A 382 -19.02 -56.14 -11.64
CA TYR A 382 -18.17 -56.74 -10.62
C TYR A 382 -18.88 -56.70 -9.26
N THR A 383 -19.19 -57.91 -8.81
CA THR A 383 -19.61 -58.35 -7.47
C THR A 383 -21.12 -58.34 -7.15
N ALA A 384 -21.56 -59.57 -6.88
CA ALA A 384 -22.86 -59.94 -6.39
C ALA A 384 -22.86 -59.97 -4.84
N VAL A 385 -24.03 -59.63 -4.27
CA VAL A 385 -24.58 -59.98 -2.92
C VAL A 385 -23.95 -59.26 -1.68
N PRO A 386 -24.66 -59.10 -0.53
CA PRO A 386 -25.64 -58.03 -0.27
C PRO A 386 -25.57 -57.40 1.17
N GLN A 387 -26.48 -56.44 1.46
CA GLN A 387 -26.95 -55.96 2.79
C GLN A 387 -25.93 -55.13 3.63
N TYR A 388 -26.21 -53.93 4.13
CA TYR A 388 -27.38 -53.47 4.88
C TYR A 388 -27.74 -52.00 4.59
N SER A 389 -29.03 -51.80 4.37
CA SER A 389 -29.82 -50.58 4.45
C SER A 389 -30.00 -50.09 5.90
N ILE A 390 -29.89 -48.78 6.14
CA ILE A 390 -30.78 -47.96 7.00
C ILE A 390 -30.60 -46.50 6.55
N VAL A 391 -31.52 -45.97 5.75
CA VAL A 391 -32.24 -44.72 6.03
C VAL A 391 -33.58 -44.83 5.30
N SER A 392 -34.59 -45.19 6.08
CA SER A 392 -35.98 -45.29 5.70
C SER A 392 -36.61 -43.89 5.63
N SER A 393 -37.19 -43.60 4.45
CA SER A 393 -38.55 -43.09 4.27
C SER A 393 -38.98 -41.78 4.93
N SER A 394 -39.13 -40.73 4.10
CA SER A 394 -40.41 -40.02 3.94
C SER A 394 -40.40 -39.19 2.64
N THR A 395 -40.96 -39.80 1.59
CA THR A 395 -41.90 -39.19 0.62
C THR A 395 -41.74 -37.71 0.25
N PHE A 396 -41.48 -37.41 -1.02
CA PHE A 396 -42.56 -37.01 -1.94
C PHE A 396 -42.09 -37.02 -3.39
N SER A 397 -42.85 -37.73 -4.19
CA SER A 397 -42.75 -37.93 -5.63
C SER A 397 -42.98 -36.63 -6.40
N LEU A 398 -41.92 -36.09 -7.01
CA LEU A 398 -41.99 -35.10 -8.08
C LEU A 398 -41.04 -35.52 -9.21
N GLN A 399 -41.29 -36.71 -9.76
CA GLN A 399 -40.57 -37.26 -10.91
C GLN A 399 -41.03 -36.68 -12.27
N GLY A 400 -41.79 -35.58 -12.27
CA GLY A 400 -42.62 -35.22 -13.43
C GLY A 400 -42.16 -34.08 -14.35
N LEU A 401 -41.29 -33.13 -13.95
CA LEU A 401 -41.24 -31.84 -14.67
C LEU A 401 -39.87 -31.20 -14.97
N CYS A 402 -38.75 -31.89 -14.75
CA CYS A 402 -37.44 -31.37 -15.19
C CYS A 402 -36.76 -32.30 -16.19
N HIS A 403 -37.16 -32.21 -17.46
CA HIS A 403 -36.31 -32.63 -18.57
C HIS A 403 -35.16 -31.62 -18.70
N CYS A 404 -34.11 -31.79 -17.89
CA CYS A 404 -32.90 -30.95 -17.98
C CYS A 404 -31.82 -31.65 -18.82
N PRO A 405 -31.08 -30.94 -19.70
CA PRO A 405 -30.03 -31.51 -20.56
C PRO A 405 -28.74 -31.93 -19.81
N ASN A 406 -28.77 -32.02 -18.48
CA ASN A 406 -27.58 -32.18 -17.63
C ASN A 406 -27.02 -33.61 -17.56
N ARG A 407 -27.55 -34.56 -18.34
CA ARG A 407 -27.12 -35.96 -18.27
C ARG A 407 -25.72 -36.21 -18.87
N TYR A 408 -25.23 -35.32 -19.74
CA TYR A 408 -23.93 -35.48 -20.41
C TYR A 408 -22.74 -34.82 -19.66
N LEU A 409 -22.97 -33.82 -18.81
CA LEU A 409 -21.88 -33.09 -18.14
C LEU A 409 -21.35 -33.76 -16.85
N ALA A 410 -22.15 -34.64 -16.23
CA ALA A 410 -21.80 -35.25 -14.93
C ALA A 410 -20.90 -36.50 -15.02
N GLN A 411 -20.53 -36.94 -16.22
CA GLN A 411 -19.90 -38.25 -16.43
C GLN A 411 -18.40 -38.28 -16.06
N HIS A 412 -17.77 -37.12 -15.78
CA HIS A 412 -16.36 -37.00 -15.39
C HIS A 412 -16.05 -35.94 -14.30
N SER A 413 -17.03 -35.50 -13.50
CA SER A 413 -16.84 -34.35 -12.61
C SER A 413 -16.25 -34.73 -11.23
N SER A 414 -15.01 -34.32 -10.97
CA SER A 414 -14.43 -34.27 -9.61
C SER A 414 -15.30 -33.44 -8.65
N TRP A 415 -15.39 -33.81 -7.37
CA TRP A 415 -16.15 -33.10 -6.32
C TRP A 415 -15.80 -31.60 -6.23
N ARG A 416 -14.61 -31.23 -6.70
CA ARG A 416 -14.13 -29.84 -6.79
C ARG A 416 -15.03 -28.97 -7.67
N TYR A 417 -15.61 -29.51 -8.74
CA TYR A 417 -16.49 -28.74 -9.64
C TYR A 417 -17.82 -28.34 -8.99
N LEU A 418 -18.25 -29.03 -7.91
CA LEU A 418 -19.42 -28.61 -7.13
C LEU A 418 -19.23 -27.21 -6.52
N TYR A 419 -18.00 -26.86 -6.13
CA TYR A 419 -17.69 -25.53 -5.60
C TYR A 419 -17.75 -24.45 -6.70
N LEU A 420 -17.37 -24.80 -7.93
CA LEU A 420 -17.50 -23.91 -9.08
C LEU A 420 -18.98 -23.64 -9.41
N TYR A 421 -19.82 -24.67 -9.37
CA TYR A 421 -21.26 -24.52 -9.57
C TYR A 421 -21.93 -23.66 -8.49
N THR A 422 -21.40 -23.64 -7.26
CA THR A 422 -21.89 -22.73 -6.22
C THR A 422 -21.35 -21.30 -6.33
N ALA A 423 -20.14 -21.11 -6.89
CA ALA A 423 -19.51 -19.80 -7.02
C ALA A 423 -20.16 -18.96 -8.13
N VAL A 424 -20.53 -19.59 -9.25
CA VAL A 424 -21.08 -18.89 -10.43
C VAL A 424 -22.38 -18.11 -10.08
N PRO A 425 -23.42 -18.72 -9.48
CA PRO A 425 -24.62 -18.00 -9.06
C PRO A 425 -24.35 -16.90 -8.03
N ALA A 426 -23.37 -17.07 -7.15
CA ALA A 426 -23.01 -16.07 -6.15
C ALA A 426 -22.37 -14.82 -6.79
N ILE A 427 -21.55 -14.99 -7.82
CA ILE A 427 -21.00 -13.87 -8.62
C ILE A 427 -22.12 -13.14 -9.37
N PHE A 428 -23.02 -13.88 -10.03
CA PHE A 428 -24.18 -13.28 -10.69
C PHE A 428 -25.09 -12.53 -9.72
N TYR A 429 -25.29 -13.08 -8.52
CA TYR A 429 -26.04 -12.43 -7.45
C TYR A 429 -25.37 -11.14 -6.97
N CYS A 430 -24.04 -11.12 -6.81
CA CYS A 430 -23.30 -9.89 -6.49
C CYS A 430 -23.47 -8.81 -7.57
N ILE A 431 -23.35 -9.18 -8.84
CA ILE A 431 -23.54 -8.26 -9.97
C ILE A 431 -24.97 -7.71 -9.97
N PHE A 432 -25.97 -8.58 -9.79
CA PHE A 432 -27.36 -8.20 -9.72
C PHE A 432 -27.66 -7.27 -8.54
N LEU A 433 -27.15 -7.58 -7.34
CA LEU A 433 -27.27 -6.73 -6.17
C LEU A 433 -26.60 -5.37 -6.35
N TYR A 434 -25.43 -5.32 -6.98
CA TYR A 434 -24.73 -4.08 -7.24
C TYR A 434 -25.57 -3.13 -8.10
N LEU A 435 -26.11 -3.66 -9.22
CA LEU A 435 -26.86 -2.90 -10.22
C LEU A 435 -28.26 -2.49 -9.74
N PHE A 436 -28.99 -3.36 -9.03
CA PHE A 436 -30.42 -3.16 -8.78
C PHE A 436 -30.79 -2.86 -7.32
N ALA A 437 -29.92 -3.16 -6.34
CA ALA A 437 -30.28 -2.98 -4.94
C ALA A 437 -30.02 -1.53 -4.47
N LEU A 438 -31.01 -0.86 -3.87
CA LEU A 438 -30.89 0.48 -3.28
C LEU A 438 -30.53 0.40 -1.79
N GLU A 439 -29.75 1.29 -1.19
CA GLU A 439 -29.40 1.17 0.25
C GLU A 439 -30.64 1.30 1.17
N SER A 440 -30.52 0.91 2.45
CA SER A 440 -31.63 1.01 3.42
C SER A 440 -32.00 2.47 3.71
N PRO A 441 -33.27 2.90 3.53
CA PRO A 441 -33.68 4.28 3.80
C PRO A 441 -33.52 4.69 5.27
N ARG A 442 -33.71 3.75 6.19
CA ARG A 442 -33.56 4.00 7.63
C ARG A 442 -32.11 4.21 8.01
N TRP A 443 -31.21 3.46 7.37
CA TRP A 443 -29.77 3.64 7.55
C TRP A 443 -29.30 4.96 6.94
N LEU A 444 -29.82 5.34 5.76
CA LEU A 444 -29.53 6.63 5.13
C LEU A 444 -29.99 7.81 5.99
N HIS A 445 -31.19 7.73 6.58
CA HIS A 445 -31.73 8.73 7.52
C HIS A 445 -30.91 8.84 8.81
N LEU A 446 -30.52 7.71 9.41
CA LEU A 446 -29.66 7.70 10.61
C LEU A 446 -28.25 8.26 10.34
N GLN A 447 -27.83 8.30 9.08
CA GLN A 447 -26.58 8.93 8.65
C GLN A 447 -26.73 10.41 8.29
N GLY A 448 -27.95 10.95 8.31
CA GLY A 448 -28.29 12.31 7.92
C GLY A 448 -28.35 12.55 6.40
N ASN A 449 -28.29 11.50 5.58
CA ASN A 449 -28.47 11.60 4.13
C ASN A 449 -29.96 11.49 3.77
N ASP A 450 -30.70 12.51 4.18
CA ASP A 450 -32.17 12.54 4.10
C ASP A 450 -32.66 12.65 2.65
N GLU A 451 -31.93 13.35 1.79
CA GLU A 451 -32.16 13.44 0.34
C GLU A 451 -32.17 12.05 -0.34
N GLU A 452 -31.13 11.24 -0.13
CA GLU A 452 -31.02 9.91 -0.73
C GLU A 452 -31.98 8.91 -0.06
N ALA A 453 -32.21 9.04 1.26
CA ALA A 453 -33.24 8.27 1.96
C ALA A 453 -34.63 8.51 1.36
N ILE A 454 -34.97 9.77 1.09
CA ILE A 454 -36.22 10.19 0.47
C ILE A 454 -36.29 9.74 -0.99
N HIS A 455 -35.20 9.81 -1.76
CA HIS A 455 -35.14 9.28 -3.12
C HIS A 455 -35.38 7.78 -3.17
N VAL A 456 -34.75 7.00 -2.28
CA VAL A 456 -35.00 5.56 -2.17
C VAL A 456 -36.44 5.29 -1.74
N LEU A 457 -37.00 6.06 -0.79
CA LEU A 457 -38.41 5.95 -0.40
C LEU A 457 -39.37 6.32 -1.54
N LYS A 458 -39.05 7.32 -2.37
CA LYS A 458 -39.81 7.70 -3.58
C LYS A 458 -39.78 6.59 -4.63
N CYS A 459 -38.65 5.92 -4.82
CA CYS A 459 -38.53 4.73 -5.67
C CYS A 459 -39.31 3.52 -5.13
N LEU A 460 -39.45 3.39 -3.80
CA LEU A 460 -40.17 2.29 -3.14
C LEU A 460 -41.68 2.56 -2.98
N SER A 461 -42.12 3.82 -2.97
CA SER A 461 -43.50 4.27 -2.74
C SER A 461 -43.96 5.23 -3.83
N SER A 462 -44.66 4.71 -4.85
CA SER A 462 -45.20 5.51 -5.94
C SER A 462 -46.42 6.36 -5.56
N LYS A 463 -46.99 6.20 -4.34
CA LYS A 463 -48.31 6.76 -3.99
C LYS A 463 -48.31 8.05 -3.14
N ASN A 464 -47.21 8.42 -2.47
CA ASN A 464 -47.18 9.57 -1.53
C ASN A 464 -46.04 10.57 -1.83
N LYS A 465 -45.93 11.02 -3.08
CA LYS A 465 -44.90 11.98 -3.52
C LYS A 465 -45.08 13.38 -2.91
N ALA A 466 -46.34 13.82 -2.74
CA ALA A 466 -46.69 15.17 -2.28
C ALA A 466 -46.56 15.41 -0.77
N TYR A 467 -46.68 14.37 0.07
CA TYR A 467 -46.54 14.49 1.54
C TYR A 467 -45.07 14.60 1.99
N LEU A 468 -44.13 14.05 1.21
CA LEU A 468 -42.70 14.11 1.51
C LEU A 468 -42.07 15.45 1.10
N GLU A 469 -42.61 16.12 0.08
CA GLU A 469 -42.14 17.44 -0.38
C GLU A 469 -42.42 18.55 0.64
N SER A 470 -43.49 18.45 1.45
CA SER A 470 -43.77 19.46 2.50
C SER A 470 -42.92 19.30 3.77
N LEU A 471 -42.20 18.19 3.93
CA LEU A 471 -41.37 17.91 5.10
C LEU A 471 -39.91 18.36 4.89
N VAL A 472 -39.45 18.37 3.63
CA VAL A 472 -38.10 18.79 3.22
C VAL A 472 -37.92 20.31 3.31
N SER A 473 -39.00 21.08 3.17
CA SER A 473 -38.97 22.55 3.25
C SER A 473 -38.81 23.10 4.69
N GLN A 474 -38.53 22.27 5.69
CA GLN A 474 -38.42 22.66 7.10
C GLN A 474 -37.00 22.53 7.70
N LEU A 475 -35.98 22.21 6.90
CA LEU A 475 -34.59 22.12 7.38
C LEU A 475 -33.82 23.41 7.06
N PRO A 476 -33.19 24.07 8.05
CA PRO A 476 -32.37 25.26 7.82
C PRO A 476 -30.97 24.86 7.35
N VAL A 477 -30.55 25.40 6.20
CA VAL A 477 -29.17 25.35 5.68
C VAL A 477 -28.58 26.75 5.88
N GLU A 478 -27.68 26.89 6.85
CA GLU A 478 -26.89 28.11 7.03
C GLU A 478 -25.52 27.92 6.37
N GLN A 479 -25.25 28.72 5.33
CA GLN A 479 -23.95 28.83 4.68
C GLN A 479 -23.13 29.90 5.40
N GLU A 480 -22.02 29.51 6.04
CA GLU A 480 -20.96 30.44 6.43
C GLU A 480 -19.83 30.41 5.38
N THR A 481 -19.66 31.53 4.68
CA THR A 481 -18.51 31.85 3.83
C THR A 481 -17.22 31.82 4.65
N SER A 482 -16.35 30.84 4.40
CA SER A 482 -15.03 30.75 5.01
C SER A 482 -14.03 31.65 4.27
N GLU A 483 -13.32 32.52 5.01
CA GLU A 483 -12.22 33.34 4.48
C GLU A 483 -11.10 32.46 3.88
N GLU A 484 -10.67 32.80 2.66
CA GLU A 484 -9.64 32.08 1.91
C GLU A 484 -8.26 32.19 2.58
N LEU A 485 -7.70 31.06 3.07
CA LEU A 485 -6.28 31.01 3.41
C LEU A 485 -5.44 31.16 2.12
N PRO A 486 -4.40 32.03 2.11
CA PRO A 486 -3.57 32.23 0.93
C PRO A 486 -2.82 30.95 0.55
N ARG A 487 -2.98 30.55 -0.70
CA ARG A 487 -2.44 29.32 -1.26
C ARG A 487 -0.97 29.50 -1.66
N TYR A 488 -0.05 29.12 -0.77
CA TYR A 488 1.38 29.19 -1.04
C TYR A 488 1.81 28.19 -2.14
N SER A 489 2.59 28.66 -3.11
CA SER A 489 3.03 27.89 -4.28
C SER A 489 4.47 27.45 -4.13
N ILE A 490 4.89 26.36 -4.82
CA ILE A 490 6.30 25.90 -4.90
C ILE A 490 7.25 27.06 -5.30
N LYS A 491 6.74 28.06 -6.03
CA LYS A 491 7.50 29.25 -6.42
C LYS A 491 8.01 30.06 -5.22
N ASP A 492 7.25 30.12 -4.12
CA ASP A 492 7.62 30.86 -2.89
C ASP A 492 8.86 30.28 -2.21
N PHE A 493 9.16 29.00 -2.48
CA PHE A 493 10.35 28.30 -2.03
C PHE A 493 11.64 28.89 -2.62
N PHE A 494 11.58 29.32 -3.88
CA PHE A 494 12.74 29.84 -4.62
C PHE A 494 13.00 31.32 -4.33
N PHE A 495 12.03 32.05 -3.80
CA PHE A 495 12.19 33.48 -3.50
C PHE A 495 12.92 33.75 -2.17
N ARG A 496 12.80 32.87 -1.16
CA ARG A 496 13.48 33.05 0.13
C ARG A 496 14.82 32.31 0.18
N LYS A 497 15.92 33.07 0.28
CA LYS A 497 17.30 32.54 0.28
C LYS A 497 17.56 31.49 1.36
N TRP A 498 16.98 31.65 2.56
CA TRP A 498 17.17 30.70 3.66
C TRP A 498 16.51 29.33 3.37
N ALA A 499 15.29 29.33 2.83
CA ALA A 499 14.53 28.13 2.51
C ALA A 499 15.19 27.35 1.38
N PHE A 500 15.59 28.06 0.32
CA PHE A 500 16.33 27.49 -0.80
C PHE A 500 17.66 26.86 -0.36
N ARG A 501 18.45 27.53 0.47
CA ARG A 501 19.70 26.95 1.01
C ARG A 501 19.44 25.66 1.80
N ARG A 502 18.40 25.65 2.65
CA ARG A 502 18.04 24.47 3.45
C ARG A 502 17.61 23.28 2.59
N ILE A 503 16.76 23.48 1.57
CA ILE A 503 16.31 22.35 0.73
C ILE A 503 17.44 21.76 -0.10
N VAL A 504 18.33 22.61 -0.65
CA VAL A 504 19.46 22.12 -1.46
C VAL A 504 20.36 21.22 -0.61
N VAL A 505 20.66 21.64 0.62
CA VAL A 505 21.45 20.83 1.56
C VAL A 505 20.73 19.52 1.92
N VAL A 506 19.43 19.56 2.18
CA VAL A 506 18.62 18.35 2.42
C VAL A 506 18.67 17.40 1.23
N MET A 507 18.55 17.92 0.00
CA MET A 507 18.61 17.12 -1.22
C MET A 507 19.99 16.47 -1.41
N ILE A 508 21.08 17.18 -1.11
CA ILE A 508 22.45 16.65 -1.18
C ILE A 508 22.63 15.46 -0.21
N ILE A 509 22.19 15.62 1.04
CA ILE A 509 22.29 14.56 2.06
C ILE A 509 21.45 13.34 1.64
N LEU A 510 20.23 13.56 1.14
CA LEU A 510 19.34 12.50 0.70
C LEU A 510 19.81 11.79 -0.56
N PHE A 511 20.49 12.51 -1.45
CA PHE A 511 21.15 11.89 -2.60
C PHE A 511 22.19 10.87 -2.13
N GLY A 512 23.03 11.24 -1.15
CA GLY A 512 24.02 10.32 -0.54
C GLY A 512 23.38 9.14 0.20
N LEU A 513 22.33 9.38 0.98
CA LEU A 513 21.57 8.30 1.64
C LEU A 513 20.88 7.38 0.63
N GLY A 514 20.36 7.93 -0.48
CA GLY A 514 19.69 7.19 -1.54
C GLY A 514 20.64 6.28 -2.32
N ILE A 515 21.86 6.74 -2.56
CA ILE A 515 22.93 5.94 -3.16
C ILE A 515 23.18 4.66 -2.34
N SER A 516 23.30 4.79 -1.02
CA SER A 516 23.52 3.63 -0.15
C SER A 516 22.27 2.79 0.02
N TYR A 517 21.10 3.39 0.21
CA TYR A 517 19.85 2.66 0.44
C TYR A 517 19.45 1.76 -0.74
N TYR A 518 19.52 2.28 -1.96
CA TYR A 518 19.20 1.49 -3.16
C TYR A 518 20.39 0.73 -3.72
N GLY A 519 21.61 1.20 -3.48
CA GLY A 519 22.83 0.60 -4.03
C GLY A 519 23.32 -0.61 -3.27
N VAL A 520 23.24 -0.60 -1.93
CA VAL A 520 23.73 -1.69 -1.10
C VAL A 520 23.05 -3.03 -1.42
N PRO A 521 21.70 -3.14 -1.47
CA PRO A 521 21.03 -4.39 -1.86
C PRO A 521 21.35 -4.83 -3.30
N LEU A 522 21.54 -3.86 -4.21
CA LEU A 522 21.89 -4.16 -5.60
C LEU A 522 23.31 -4.72 -5.75
N ALA A 523 24.23 -4.27 -4.89
CA ALA A 523 25.63 -4.71 -4.81
C ALA A 523 25.87 -5.85 -3.82
N ALA A 524 24.88 -6.22 -2.98
CA ALA A 524 24.96 -7.34 -2.03
C ALA A 524 25.36 -8.66 -2.72
N ARG A 525 25.09 -8.75 -4.03
CA ARG A 525 25.49 -9.84 -4.93
C ARG A 525 27.00 -9.98 -5.13
N ASP A 526 27.77 -8.92 -4.92
CA ASP A 526 29.23 -8.93 -5.06
C ASP A 526 29.90 -9.64 -3.86
N ILE A 527 29.15 -9.86 -2.78
CA ILE A 527 29.56 -10.65 -1.63
C ILE A 527 29.02 -12.06 -1.88
N ASP A 528 29.88 -13.08 -1.82
CA ASP A 528 29.55 -14.50 -2.05
C ASP A 528 28.64 -15.09 -0.95
N VAL A 529 27.42 -14.54 -0.86
CA VAL A 529 26.36 -14.84 0.09
C VAL A 529 25.08 -15.05 -0.70
N ASN A 530 24.21 -15.92 -0.20
CA ASN A 530 22.93 -16.20 -0.84
C ASN A 530 22.07 -14.91 -0.92
N ILE A 531 21.72 -14.51 -2.15
CA ILE A 531 20.93 -13.30 -2.45
C ILE A 531 19.58 -13.29 -1.69
N TYR A 532 18.93 -14.44 -1.50
CA TYR A 532 17.67 -14.49 -0.77
C TYR A 532 17.87 -14.18 0.73
N LEU A 533 18.98 -14.65 1.30
CA LEU A 533 19.32 -14.41 2.71
C LEU A 533 19.74 -12.96 2.93
N SER A 534 20.57 -12.39 2.05
CA SER A 534 21.04 -11.01 2.17
C SER A 534 19.87 -10.03 2.14
N GLU A 535 18.98 -10.17 1.16
CA GLU A 535 17.83 -9.28 1.00
C GLU A 535 16.80 -9.44 2.13
N THR A 536 16.59 -10.67 2.63
CA THR A 536 15.72 -10.88 3.78
C THR A 536 16.26 -10.20 5.03
N LEU A 537 17.58 -10.30 5.27
CA LEU A 537 18.21 -9.64 6.41
C LEU A 537 18.23 -8.12 6.27
N ASN A 538 18.47 -7.60 5.06
CA ASN A 538 18.32 -6.17 4.76
C ASN A 538 16.91 -5.68 5.12
N ALA A 539 15.86 -6.39 4.70
CA ALA A 539 14.49 -6.05 5.07
C ALA A 539 14.24 -6.11 6.59
N VAL A 540 14.73 -7.15 7.28
CA VAL A 540 14.58 -7.29 8.75
C VAL A 540 15.29 -6.15 9.50
N VAL A 541 16.46 -5.73 9.03
CA VAL A 541 17.26 -4.65 9.61
C VAL A 541 16.55 -3.30 9.54
N GLU A 542 15.55 -3.12 8.66
CA GLU A 542 14.72 -1.90 8.67
C GLU A 542 13.80 -1.81 9.91
N LEU A 543 13.31 -2.94 10.45
CA LEU A 543 12.32 -2.91 11.54
C LEU A 543 12.83 -2.23 12.83
N PRO A 544 14.04 -2.55 13.35
CA PRO A 544 14.58 -1.88 14.52
C PRO A 544 14.75 -0.36 14.33
N THR A 545 14.94 0.12 13.10
CA THR A 545 15.17 1.55 12.83
C THR A 545 13.99 2.41 13.28
N PHE A 546 12.75 1.90 13.22
CA PHE A 546 11.56 2.63 13.66
C PHE A 546 11.49 2.83 15.18
N ILE A 547 12.11 1.93 15.94
CA ILE A 547 12.17 2.02 17.42
C ILE A 547 13.38 2.84 17.85
N ILE A 548 14.51 2.66 17.18
CA ILE A 548 15.77 3.33 17.52
C ILE A 548 15.73 4.82 17.17
N THR A 549 15.09 5.21 16.05
CA THR A 549 15.05 6.61 15.61
C THR A 549 14.43 7.55 16.67
N PRO A 550 13.23 7.27 17.22
CA PRO A 550 12.66 8.10 18.30
C PRO A 550 13.58 8.24 19.52
N ILE A 551 14.19 7.14 19.97
CA ILE A 551 15.11 7.14 21.12
C ILE A 551 16.32 8.06 20.86
N ILE A 552 16.85 8.03 19.64
CA ILE A 552 17.94 8.93 19.22
C ILE A 552 17.47 10.39 19.24
N LEU A 553 16.27 10.68 18.72
CA LEU A 553 15.73 12.04 18.60
C LEU A 553 15.38 12.68 19.95
N GLU A 554 15.02 11.87 20.96
CA GLU A 554 14.77 12.33 22.33
C GLU A 554 16.10 12.66 23.03
N ARG A 555 17.10 11.77 22.94
CA ARG A 555 18.35 11.88 23.69
C ARG A 555 19.34 12.87 23.07
N PHE A 556 19.50 12.84 21.76
CA PHE A 556 20.54 13.60 21.05
C PHE A 556 19.94 14.80 20.28
N SER A 557 20.82 15.65 19.73
CA SER A 557 20.44 16.78 18.89
C SER A 557 20.35 16.35 17.42
N ARG A 558 19.47 16.96 16.63
CA ARG A 558 19.07 16.45 15.30
C ARG A 558 20.24 16.50 14.33
N ARG A 559 20.99 17.61 14.37
CA ARG A 559 22.19 17.80 13.55
C ARG A 559 23.26 16.75 13.86
N SER A 560 23.55 16.54 15.14
CA SER A 560 24.58 15.58 15.58
C SER A 560 24.17 14.13 15.29
N SER A 561 22.89 13.78 15.46
CA SER A 561 22.37 12.45 15.15
C SER A 561 22.55 12.08 13.69
N VAL A 562 22.21 12.99 12.76
CA VAL A 562 22.39 12.75 11.32
C VAL A 562 23.88 12.68 10.94
N LEU A 563 24.71 13.56 11.51
CA LEU A 563 26.16 13.56 11.28
C LEU A 563 26.81 12.23 11.71
N VAL A 564 26.57 11.81 12.96
CA VAL A 564 27.14 10.56 13.49
C VAL A 564 26.65 9.36 12.70
N ASN A 565 25.37 9.31 12.36
CA ASN A 565 24.79 8.20 11.59
C ASN A 565 25.38 8.09 10.17
N THR A 566 25.55 9.20 9.46
CA THR A 566 26.13 9.21 8.10
C THR A 566 27.62 8.85 8.11
N LEU A 567 28.39 9.31 9.11
CA LEU A 567 29.78 8.93 9.29
C LEU A 567 29.94 7.45 9.67
N LEU A 568 29.12 6.96 10.60
CA LEU A 568 29.15 5.55 11.03
C LEU A 568 28.83 4.61 9.87
N GLY A 569 27.77 4.92 9.12
CA GLY A 569 27.41 4.14 7.93
C GLY A 569 28.46 4.23 6.82
N GLY A 570 29.13 5.38 6.68
CA GLY A 570 30.20 5.53 5.69
C GLY A 570 31.42 4.68 6.05
N ALA A 571 31.80 4.68 7.33
CA ALA A 571 32.86 3.84 7.86
C ALA A 571 32.54 2.34 7.72
N SER A 572 31.30 1.92 7.98
CA SER A 572 30.90 0.53 7.76
C SER A 572 30.97 0.12 6.28
N GLY A 573 30.57 1.00 5.35
CA GLY A 573 30.64 0.71 3.91
C GLY A 573 32.07 0.54 3.40
N VAL A 574 32.98 1.41 3.84
CA VAL A 574 34.42 1.29 3.53
C VAL A 574 35.03 0.04 4.16
N LEU A 575 34.64 -0.29 5.39
CA LEU A 575 35.12 -1.49 6.06
C LEU A 575 34.58 -2.78 5.41
N CYS A 576 33.35 -2.76 4.91
CA CYS A 576 32.78 -3.84 4.08
C CYS A 576 33.65 -4.10 2.84
N PHE A 577 34.04 -3.04 2.12
CA PHE A 577 34.95 -3.16 0.98
C PHE A 577 36.30 -3.78 1.39
N LEU A 578 36.96 -3.22 2.41
CA LEU A 578 38.27 -3.72 2.87
C LEU A 578 38.21 -5.20 3.26
N LEU A 579 37.19 -5.61 4.01
CA LEU A 579 37.02 -7.00 4.44
C LEU A 579 36.67 -7.95 3.30
N SER A 580 35.94 -7.47 2.28
CA SER A 580 35.65 -8.23 1.06
C SER A 580 36.94 -8.51 0.27
N VAL A 581 37.84 -7.52 0.17
CA VAL A 581 39.17 -7.69 -0.45
C VAL A 581 40.01 -8.74 0.30
N PHE A 582 39.92 -8.78 1.64
CA PHE A 582 40.58 -9.81 2.46
C PHE A 582 39.87 -11.18 2.49
N ARG A 583 38.86 -11.40 1.61
CA ARG A 583 38.06 -12.64 1.51
C ARG A 583 37.34 -13.05 2.81
N LYS A 584 37.06 -12.11 3.72
CA LYS A 584 36.28 -12.35 4.94
C LYS A 584 34.80 -12.05 4.72
N THR A 585 34.15 -12.84 3.87
CA THR A 585 32.77 -12.60 3.37
C THR A 585 31.72 -12.50 4.48
N GLY A 586 31.77 -13.36 5.50
CA GLY A 586 30.80 -13.32 6.61
C GLY A 586 30.84 -12.03 7.45
N ILE A 587 32.04 -11.49 7.70
CA ILE A 587 32.20 -10.23 8.45
C ILE A 587 31.90 -9.03 7.55
N ALA A 588 32.30 -9.10 6.27
CA ALA A 588 31.95 -8.08 5.28
C ALA A 588 30.43 -7.92 5.17
N PHE A 589 29.68 -9.02 5.13
CA PHE A 589 28.22 -9.00 5.12
C PHE A 589 27.62 -8.33 6.36
N ALA A 590 28.20 -8.51 7.55
CA ALA A 590 27.73 -7.80 8.75
C ALA A 590 27.92 -6.26 8.64
N PHE A 591 29.00 -5.79 8.01
CA PHE A 591 29.23 -4.36 7.77
C PHE A 591 28.39 -3.81 6.60
N GLU A 592 28.02 -4.65 5.63
CA GLU A 592 27.02 -4.34 4.61
C GLU A 592 25.66 -4.04 5.27
N LEU A 593 25.16 -4.95 6.11
CA LEU A 593 23.94 -4.76 6.90
C LEU A 593 24.01 -3.50 7.77
N GLY A 594 25.17 -3.22 8.38
CA GLY A 594 25.41 -2.01 9.17
C GLY A 594 25.29 -0.73 8.33
N THR A 595 25.77 -0.76 7.08
CA THR A 595 25.65 0.36 6.14
C THR A 595 24.19 0.59 5.74
N PHE A 596 23.47 -0.49 5.44
CA PHE A 596 22.04 -0.44 5.11
C PHE A 596 21.20 0.09 6.29
N PHE A 597 21.47 -0.38 7.51
CA PHE A 597 20.86 0.11 8.75
C PHE A 597 21.06 1.62 8.95
N CYS A 598 22.29 2.11 8.75
CA CYS A 598 22.60 3.53 8.88
C CYS A 598 21.94 4.35 7.77
N ALA A 599 21.89 3.87 6.53
CA ALA A 599 21.20 4.56 5.44
C ALA A 599 19.70 4.72 5.76
N ARG A 600 19.06 3.65 6.25
CA ARG A 600 17.64 3.67 6.61
C ARG A 600 17.33 4.53 7.84
N THR A 601 18.16 4.47 8.87
CA THR A 601 18.05 5.30 10.07
C THR A 601 18.28 6.77 9.73
N GLY A 602 19.25 7.07 8.86
CA GLY A 602 19.52 8.41 8.35
C GLY A 602 18.33 9.01 7.61
N PHE A 603 17.66 8.22 6.77
CA PHE A 603 16.41 8.66 6.14
C PHE A 603 15.31 8.99 7.15
N ASN A 604 15.10 8.16 8.17
CA ASN A 604 14.10 8.42 9.22
C ASN A 604 14.41 9.70 10.01
N LEU A 605 15.68 9.90 10.40
CA LEU A 605 16.13 11.12 11.08
C LEU A 605 15.90 12.36 10.21
N MET A 606 16.29 12.30 8.94
CA MET A 606 16.09 13.40 7.99
C MET A 606 14.62 13.69 7.70
N ALA A 607 13.75 12.66 7.68
CA ALA A 607 12.32 12.85 7.50
C ALA A 607 11.71 13.68 8.64
N VAL A 608 12.09 13.40 9.89
CA VAL A 608 11.65 14.20 11.05
C VAL A 608 12.28 15.60 11.02
N TYR A 609 13.58 15.67 10.76
CA TYR A 609 14.31 16.95 10.73
C TYR A 609 13.76 17.91 9.67
N MET A 610 13.34 17.39 8.52
CA MET A 610 12.71 18.18 7.45
C MET A 610 11.33 18.71 7.89
N VAL A 611 10.51 17.90 8.57
CA VAL A 611 9.20 18.33 9.09
C VAL A 611 9.34 19.46 10.13
N GLU A 612 10.36 19.39 10.99
CA GLU A 612 10.66 20.42 11.99
C GLU A 612 11.25 21.70 11.37
N MET A 613 12.01 21.58 10.28
CA MET A 613 12.71 22.69 9.65
C MET A 613 11.81 23.54 8.73
N PHE A 614 10.74 22.95 8.17
CA PHE A 614 9.83 23.63 7.26
C PHE A 614 8.43 23.86 7.86
N PRO A 615 7.84 25.06 7.70
CA PRO A 615 6.52 25.38 8.23
C PRO A 615 5.40 24.66 7.47
N THR A 616 4.21 24.54 8.09
CA THR A 616 3.08 23.75 7.59
C THR A 616 2.69 24.13 6.15
N CYS A 617 2.66 25.43 5.83
CA CYS A 617 2.26 25.96 4.52
C CYS A 617 3.07 25.42 3.32
N VAL A 618 4.36 25.09 3.50
CA VAL A 618 5.24 24.62 2.41
C VAL A 618 5.72 23.18 2.59
N ARG A 619 5.34 22.54 3.70
CA ARG A 619 5.85 21.23 4.10
C ARG A 619 5.51 20.13 3.11
N SER A 620 4.31 20.13 2.55
CA SER A 620 3.89 19.16 1.54
C SER A 620 4.82 19.19 0.32
N SER A 621 5.12 20.38 -0.20
CA SER A 621 6.04 20.58 -1.32
C SER A 621 7.47 20.16 -0.97
N ALA A 622 7.95 20.49 0.24
CA ALA A 622 9.26 20.08 0.72
C ALA A 622 9.40 18.55 0.83
N ILE A 623 8.36 17.85 1.31
CA ILE A 623 8.29 16.38 1.38
C ILE A 623 8.45 15.74 -0.01
N MET A 624 7.91 16.37 -1.05
CA MET A 624 8.00 15.87 -2.42
C MET A 624 9.43 15.97 -2.94
N MET A 625 10.07 17.14 -2.79
CA MET A 625 11.47 17.35 -3.17
C MET A 625 12.43 16.44 -2.37
N PHE A 626 12.16 16.29 -1.07
CA PHE A 626 12.83 15.34 -0.18
C PHE A 626 12.80 13.91 -0.75
N ARG A 627 11.62 13.43 -1.16
CA ARG A 627 11.50 12.07 -1.71
C ARG A 627 12.24 11.91 -3.03
N GLN A 628 12.18 12.91 -3.92
CA GLN A 628 12.84 12.86 -5.22
C GLN A 628 14.37 12.81 -5.11
N ALA A 629 14.97 13.54 -4.16
CA ALA A 629 16.41 13.48 -3.95
C ALA A 629 16.92 12.06 -3.63
N LEU A 630 16.16 11.29 -2.85
CA LEU A 630 16.48 9.88 -2.57
C LEU A 630 16.43 9.02 -3.84
N VAL A 631 15.44 9.26 -4.71
CA VAL A 631 15.23 8.52 -5.97
C VAL A 631 16.34 8.85 -6.98
N VAL A 632 16.80 10.10 -7.02
CA VAL A 632 17.96 10.51 -7.85
C VAL A 632 19.21 9.73 -7.44
N GLY A 633 19.43 9.49 -6.14
CA GLY A 633 20.49 8.61 -5.68
C GLY A 633 20.34 7.18 -6.21
N GLY A 634 19.12 6.64 -6.16
CA GLY A 634 18.77 5.33 -6.72
C GLY A 634 19.01 5.19 -8.22
N ALA A 635 18.83 6.24 -9.01
CA ALA A 635 19.09 6.20 -10.45
C ALA A 635 20.59 6.00 -10.80
N CYS A 636 21.48 6.47 -9.93
CA CYS A 636 22.92 6.30 -10.07
C CYS A 636 23.41 4.92 -9.61
N CYS A 637 22.68 4.24 -8.72
CA CYS A 637 23.09 2.95 -8.13
C CYS A 637 23.38 1.85 -9.15
N PRO A 638 22.54 1.59 -10.18
CA PRO A 638 22.78 0.51 -11.13
C PRO A 638 24.03 0.73 -11.97
N LEU A 639 24.36 1.99 -12.28
CA LEU A 639 25.59 2.35 -12.98
C LEU A 639 26.82 2.07 -12.10
N ILE A 640 26.78 2.52 -10.84
CA ILE A 640 27.86 2.28 -9.87
C ILE A 640 28.05 0.77 -9.64
N ALA A 641 26.95 0.04 -9.41
CA ALA A 641 26.96 -1.41 -9.22
C ALA A 641 27.44 -2.14 -10.47
N SER A 642 27.17 -1.64 -11.68
CA SER A 642 27.68 -2.25 -12.92
C SER A 642 29.19 -2.12 -13.05
N ILE A 643 29.77 -1.00 -12.61
CA ILE A 643 31.22 -0.77 -12.60
C ILE A 643 31.88 -1.66 -11.55
N GLY A 644 31.24 -1.85 -10.39
CA GLY A 644 31.73 -2.75 -9.34
C GLY A 644 31.68 -4.24 -9.69
N ARG A 645 31.07 -4.65 -10.81
CA ARG A 645 31.17 -6.02 -11.31
C ARG A 645 32.52 -6.31 -11.97
N ASP A 646 33.15 -5.30 -12.55
CA ASP A 646 34.47 -5.42 -13.15
C ASP A 646 35.58 -5.43 -12.07
N LEU A 647 35.31 -4.80 -10.91
CA LEU A 647 36.16 -4.77 -9.73
C LEU A 647 35.34 -5.16 -8.48
N PRO A 648 35.39 -6.44 -8.05
CA PRO A 648 34.54 -6.95 -6.99
C PRO A 648 34.52 -6.06 -5.75
N SER A 649 33.32 -5.74 -5.27
CA SER A 649 33.04 -5.04 -4.01
C SER A 649 33.43 -3.55 -3.94
N VAL A 650 34.00 -2.95 -5.01
CA VAL A 650 34.34 -1.50 -5.03
C VAL A 650 33.10 -0.62 -4.88
N SER A 651 31.92 -1.09 -5.31
CA SER A 651 30.63 -0.41 -5.13
C SER A 651 30.39 0.02 -3.68
N PHE A 652 30.72 -0.81 -2.70
CA PHE A 652 30.48 -0.53 -1.28
C PHE A 652 31.33 0.63 -0.75
N ALA A 653 32.57 0.77 -1.24
CA ALA A 653 33.43 1.90 -0.90
C ALA A 653 32.83 3.20 -1.45
N VAL A 654 32.35 3.19 -2.71
CA VAL A 654 31.72 4.35 -3.33
C VAL A 654 30.46 4.76 -2.55
N PHE A 655 29.61 3.80 -2.17
CA PHE A 655 28.41 4.08 -1.37
C PHE A 655 28.76 4.67 0.00
N GLY A 656 29.74 4.09 0.70
CA GLY A 656 30.18 4.57 2.01
C GLY A 656 30.81 5.98 1.98
N VAL A 657 31.68 6.25 1.02
CA VAL A 657 32.33 7.57 0.84
C VAL A 657 31.31 8.62 0.39
N ALA A 658 30.40 8.28 -0.53
CA ALA A 658 29.35 9.21 -0.95
C ALA A 658 28.42 9.57 0.22
N MET A 659 27.98 8.59 1.00
CA MET A 659 27.09 8.82 2.13
C MET A 659 27.74 9.66 3.24
N SER A 660 28.99 9.38 3.59
CA SER A 660 29.71 10.17 4.60
C SER A 660 30.04 11.58 4.09
N GLY A 661 30.58 11.71 2.88
CA GLY A 661 30.99 12.98 2.29
C GLY A 661 29.81 13.94 2.07
N LEU A 662 28.69 13.44 1.53
CA LEU A 662 27.49 14.25 1.33
C LEU A 662 26.74 14.50 2.65
N GLY A 663 26.87 13.59 3.63
CA GLY A 663 26.34 13.74 4.98
C GLY A 663 26.95 14.90 5.77
N LEU A 664 28.22 15.26 5.50
CA LEU A 664 28.91 16.39 6.16
C LEU A 664 28.21 17.74 5.96
N PHE A 665 27.45 17.91 4.87
CA PHE A 665 26.69 19.13 4.61
C PHE A 665 25.60 19.41 5.66
N VAL A 666 25.26 18.44 6.52
CA VAL A 666 24.36 18.65 7.67
C VAL A 666 24.84 19.73 8.63
N LEU A 667 26.16 20.02 8.67
CA LEU A 667 26.72 21.10 9.49
C LEU A 667 26.18 22.48 9.13
N ILE A 668 25.65 22.65 7.92
CA ILE A 668 25.04 23.89 7.43
C ILE A 668 23.60 24.07 7.95
N LEU A 669 22.95 22.99 8.40
CA LEU A 669 21.57 23.03 8.87
C LEU A 669 21.47 23.52 10.33
N PRO A 670 20.40 24.26 10.68
CA PRO A 670 20.15 24.76 12.03
C PRO A 670 19.70 23.63 12.96
N GLU A 671 19.99 23.72 14.26
CA GLU A 671 19.46 22.76 15.24
C GLU A 671 17.98 23.03 15.52
N THR A 672 17.15 21.99 15.54
CA THR A 672 15.70 22.07 15.76
C THR A 672 15.27 21.44 17.09
N LYS A 673 16.19 21.01 17.94
CA LYS A 673 15.84 20.38 19.22
C LYS A 673 15.04 21.32 20.13
N GLY A 674 13.82 20.92 20.46
CA GLY A 674 12.93 21.66 21.35
C GLY A 674 12.25 22.87 20.71
N SER A 675 12.33 23.01 19.38
CA SER A 675 11.66 24.09 18.66
C SER A 675 10.17 23.81 18.45
N SER A 676 9.29 24.77 18.75
CA SER A 676 7.89 24.78 18.27
C SER A 676 7.83 24.75 16.73
N LEU A 677 6.78 24.15 16.16
CA LEU A 677 6.54 24.17 14.72
C LEU A 677 5.91 25.51 14.33
N CYS A 678 6.44 26.18 13.31
CA CYS A 678 5.84 27.40 12.76
C CYS A 678 4.83 27.05 11.65
N ASP A 679 3.81 27.91 11.51
CA ASP A 679 2.77 27.71 10.50
C ASP A 679 3.04 28.50 9.21
N THR A 680 3.65 29.67 9.34
CA THR A 680 3.95 30.56 8.21
C THR A 680 5.46 30.70 7.95
N MET A 681 5.81 31.02 6.70
CA MET A 681 7.20 31.29 6.31
C MET A 681 7.79 32.55 6.97
N GLU A 682 6.94 33.53 7.29
CA GLU A 682 7.35 34.79 7.93
C GLU A 682 7.69 34.61 9.40
N GLU A 683 6.88 33.81 10.11
CA GLU A 683 7.13 33.42 11.49
C GLU A 683 8.48 32.69 11.61
N GLN A 684 8.75 31.76 10.69
CA GLN A 684 10.02 31.04 10.66
C GLN A 684 11.21 31.96 10.40
N GLU A 685 11.08 32.95 9.52
CA GLU A 685 12.16 33.90 9.22
C GLU A 685 12.46 34.83 10.40
N LYS A 686 11.44 35.35 11.08
CA LYS A 686 11.61 36.15 12.30
C LYS A 686 12.34 35.36 13.39
N ARG A 687 12.01 34.08 13.53
CA ARG A 687 12.69 33.19 14.46
C ARG A 687 14.16 32.99 14.12
N ASP A 688 14.47 32.71 12.85
CA ASP A 688 15.85 32.52 12.40
C ASP A 688 16.69 33.79 12.61
N GLN A 689 16.10 34.97 12.42
CA GLN A 689 16.73 36.26 12.73
C GLN A 689 16.97 36.43 14.23
N ALA A 690 15.99 36.11 15.09
CA ALA A 690 16.11 36.20 16.54
C ALA A 690 17.24 35.31 17.09
N ILE A 691 17.38 34.09 16.56
CA ILE A 691 18.46 33.15 16.94
C ILE A 691 19.82 33.72 16.54
N ASN A 692 19.96 34.25 15.32
CA ASN A 692 21.22 34.84 14.86
C ASN A 692 21.61 36.08 15.66
N THR A 693 20.65 36.90 16.11
CA THR A 693 20.93 38.05 16.98
C THR A 693 21.27 37.67 18.43
N SER A 694 20.83 36.50 18.91
CA SER A 694 21.16 36.02 20.27
C SER A 694 22.55 35.39 20.39
N HIS A 695 23.19 35.10 19.25
CA HIS A 695 24.54 34.53 19.16
C HIS A 695 25.63 35.58 18.84
N CYS A 696 25.25 36.83 18.58
CA CYS A 696 26.12 38.01 18.57
C CYS A 696 26.03 38.72 19.92
#